data_AF-A0A2V2B9X2-F1
#
_entry.id   AF-A0A2V2B9X2-F1
#
_cell.length_a   1.000
_cell.length_b   1.000
_cell.length_c   1.000
_cell.angle_alpha   90.00
_cell.angle_beta   90.00
_cell.angle_gamma   90.00
#
_symmetry.space_group_name_H-M   'P 1'
#
loop_
_entity.id
_entity.type
_entity.pdbx_description
1 polymer ?
#
loop_
_entity_poly.entity_id
_entity_poly.type
_entity_poly.pdbx_seq_one_letter_code
_entity_poly.pdbx_strand_id
1 'polypeptide(L)'
;MPETTAHVTAAEISRIAGVTRATVSNWRRRHADFPAPSGGTETSPLYDLGAVQVWLGSRGHTQVADPREELRTAVRFQASDPDLTASRIGFVLTLARRSPDATAALADLTDAELVVRADEEVAELLASLPGPTPASPLFSVSDGPTLRALLRCVREAGGPAALAVLAERELEDSAATGVYGTPEPLAQLVAELLPAGVVRVLDPACGSGALLEAVAGRGATTLLGQDSVPVQAQRATVALSLAAPRAEVTVRVGDSLRADAFVGLTADAVVCNPPYGDRDWGHEELAYDPRWAYGVPGRSESELAWVQHCLAHLAPGGWAVLILPPATASRPSGRRVRAELVRGGAVRAVLALPAGAAPPLHVGLQLWVLRRPEPGGPERGSVLFVDAAGPATPATGEQTAGSPRTGSSRAPIDWAGLTARTLAHWEAFTADPDGFAAEPGAARAVPVVDLLDDLVDLTPARQVRVAPADVDPAELSARTDTGRRELTEAARSLLDAANLTGWSEPGTSARDWRTATASDLVRGGALTLLRAVPDPKGAETNGAPSAAMAIAVLTGADIARGTGPTGAVAELRSETAPVIAVGDVLVRGIAGGGGPMCRVADEGDAGALLGPHIHLLRPDPARLDSWFLAGFIDAADNIAGASTGSTVLHVVPGRLRIPLLPLEEQRRYGEAFRHVHELRARARRAARLAEETAALLTGGLTGGALIPAEALPPADTGPA
;
A
#
# COMPACT_ATOMS: atom_id res chain seq x y z
N MET A 1 -48.73 0.64 14.80
CA MET A 1 -47.60 -0.26 15.12
C MET A 1 -46.40 0.61 15.46
N PRO A 2 -45.54 0.27 16.43
CA PRO A 2 -44.44 1.17 16.78
C PRO A 2 -43.42 1.18 15.64
N GLU A 3 -43.01 2.37 15.24
CA GLU A 3 -41.94 2.62 14.25
C GLU A 3 -40.68 1.86 14.68
N THR A 4 -40.08 1.10 13.77
CA THR A 4 -38.82 0.40 14.04
C THR A 4 -37.72 1.44 14.02
N THR A 5 -37.34 1.96 15.19
CA THR A 5 -36.33 3.02 15.27
C THR A 5 -34.93 2.45 15.04
N ALA A 6 -34.16 3.11 14.17
CA ALA A 6 -32.77 2.75 13.91
C ALA A 6 -31.90 3.02 15.13
N HIS A 7 -31.00 2.10 15.47
CA HIS A 7 -30.14 2.18 16.66
C HIS A 7 -28.67 2.38 16.28
N VAL A 8 -27.93 3.17 17.05
CA VAL A 8 -26.49 3.44 16.84
C VAL A 8 -25.67 3.29 18.12
N THR A 9 -24.41 2.90 17.97
CA THR A 9 -23.41 2.78 19.04
C THR A 9 -22.67 4.10 19.28
N ALA A 10 -22.03 4.28 20.44
CA ALA A 10 -21.18 5.44 20.70
C ALA A 10 -20.04 5.63 19.67
N ALA A 11 -19.58 4.54 19.03
CA ALA A 11 -18.62 4.58 17.94
C ALA A 11 -19.19 5.22 16.67
N GLU A 12 -20.45 4.96 16.36
CA GLU A 12 -21.16 5.54 15.23
C GLU A 12 -21.54 6.98 15.49
N ILE A 13 -22.00 7.32 16.70
CA ILE A 13 -22.23 8.71 17.10
C ILE A 13 -20.96 9.54 16.91
N SER A 14 -19.78 8.96 17.19
CA SER A 14 -18.50 9.64 17.00
C SER A 14 -18.19 9.91 15.52
N ARG A 15 -18.53 8.95 14.64
CA ARG A 15 -18.40 9.12 13.19
C ARG A 15 -19.40 10.14 12.64
N ILE A 16 -20.67 10.03 13.01
CA ILE A 16 -21.75 10.95 12.62
C ILE A 16 -21.39 12.39 12.99
N ALA A 17 -20.83 12.60 14.19
CA ALA A 17 -20.47 13.93 14.66
C ALA A 17 -19.05 14.39 14.27
N GLY A 18 -18.27 13.58 13.55
CA GLY A 18 -16.89 13.89 13.16
C GLY A 18 -15.93 14.06 14.34
N VAL A 19 -16.17 13.33 15.44
CA VAL A 19 -15.38 13.40 16.69
C VAL A 19 -14.81 12.04 17.10
N THR A 20 -13.97 12.02 18.12
CA THR A 20 -13.46 10.75 18.69
C THR A 20 -14.51 10.05 19.55
N ARG A 21 -14.40 8.73 19.72
CA ARG A 21 -15.23 7.96 20.67
C ARG A 21 -15.13 8.49 22.11
N ALA A 22 -13.98 9.01 22.50
CA ALA A 22 -13.77 9.62 23.80
C ALA A 22 -14.62 10.89 23.98
N THR A 23 -14.84 11.66 22.91
CA THR A 23 -15.72 12.84 22.92
C THR A 23 -17.17 12.45 23.21
N VAL A 24 -17.67 11.39 22.56
CA VAL A 24 -19.04 10.87 22.81
C VAL A 24 -19.20 10.34 24.23
N SER A 25 -18.19 9.62 24.74
CA SER A 25 -18.17 9.19 26.14
C SER A 25 -18.21 10.38 27.11
N ASN A 26 -17.51 11.47 26.78
CA ASN A 26 -17.53 12.69 27.58
C ASN A 26 -18.90 13.39 27.53
N TRP A 27 -19.58 13.36 26.38
CA TRP A 27 -20.94 13.92 26.23
C TRP A 27 -21.96 13.21 27.10
N ARG A 28 -21.96 11.86 27.08
CA ARG A 28 -22.83 11.05 27.94
C ARG A 28 -22.73 11.41 29.42
N ARG A 29 -21.53 11.79 29.87
CA ARG A 29 -21.26 12.11 31.28
C ARG A 29 -21.57 13.56 31.64
N ARG A 30 -21.33 14.50 30.72
CA ARG A 30 -21.42 15.95 30.98
C ARG A 30 -22.75 16.58 30.59
N HIS A 31 -23.55 15.88 29.79
CA HIS A 31 -24.82 16.39 29.29
C HIS A 31 -25.94 15.46 29.71
N ALA A 32 -26.70 15.90 30.72
CA ALA A 32 -27.82 15.14 31.28
C ALA A 32 -28.97 14.93 30.28
N ASP A 33 -29.00 15.73 29.22
CA ASP A 33 -29.93 15.69 28.10
C ASP A 33 -29.41 14.86 26.90
N PHE A 34 -28.22 14.25 27.00
CA PHE A 34 -27.75 13.29 25.99
C PHE A 34 -28.72 12.09 25.92
N PRO A 35 -29.07 11.58 24.73
CA PRO A 35 -30.05 10.50 24.59
C PRO A 35 -29.73 9.30 25.48
N ALA A 36 -30.75 8.83 26.20
CA ALA A 36 -30.64 7.61 26.99
C ALA A 36 -30.47 6.39 26.06
N PRO A 37 -29.72 5.37 26.48
CA PRO A 37 -29.61 4.14 25.69
C PRO A 37 -30.97 3.47 25.55
N SER A 38 -31.37 3.17 24.33
CA SER A 38 -32.60 2.46 23.98
C SER A 38 -32.40 0.95 23.85
N GLY A 39 -31.16 0.46 23.91
CA GLY A 39 -30.82 -0.96 23.93
C GLY A 39 -29.32 -1.24 24.12
N GLY A 40 -28.88 -2.46 23.80
CA GLY A 40 -27.47 -2.87 23.84
C GLY A 40 -27.02 -3.46 25.18
N THR A 41 -25.70 -3.63 25.34
CA THR A 41 -25.06 -4.16 26.56
C THR A 41 -24.43 -3.04 27.37
N GLU A 42 -24.09 -3.26 28.64
CA GLU A 42 -23.40 -2.26 29.47
C GLU A 42 -22.08 -1.76 28.85
N THR A 43 -21.40 -2.64 28.10
CA THR A 43 -20.14 -2.33 27.40
C THR A 43 -20.35 -1.71 26.02
N SER A 44 -21.51 -1.93 25.39
CA SER A 44 -21.86 -1.37 24.07
C SER A 44 -23.34 -0.95 24.04
N PRO A 45 -23.68 0.20 24.66
CA PRO A 45 -25.04 0.73 24.63
C PRO A 45 -25.42 1.20 23.22
N LEU A 46 -26.68 0.96 22.87
CA LEU A 46 -27.32 1.42 21.64
C LEU A 46 -28.24 2.60 21.95
N TYR A 47 -28.26 3.56 21.03
CA TYR A 47 -29.02 4.80 21.13
C TYR A 47 -29.95 4.93 19.93
N ASP A 48 -31.11 5.54 20.14
CA ASP A 48 -32.02 5.91 19.06
C ASP A 48 -31.35 6.93 18.12
N LEU A 49 -31.24 6.60 16.83
CA LEU A 49 -30.57 7.43 15.83
C LEU A 49 -31.25 8.79 15.69
N GLY A 50 -32.58 8.83 15.67
CA GLY A 50 -33.35 10.06 15.54
C GLY A 50 -33.11 11.01 16.72
N ALA A 51 -33.15 10.50 17.94
CA ALA A 51 -32.86 11.26 19.15
C ALA A 51 -31.41 11.80 19.17
N VAL A 52 -30.43 10.99 18.73
CA VAL A 52 -29.03 11.42 18.62
C VAL A 52 -28.85 12.52 17.58
N GLN A 53 -29.47 12.40 16.40
CA GLN A 53 -29.38 13.41 15.35
C GLN A 53 -30.00 14.74 15.79
N VAL A 54 -31.16 14.71 16.44
CA VAL A 54 -31.80 15.91 17.02
C VAL A 54 -30.89 16.57 18.07
N TRP A 55 -30.30 15.77 18.95
CA TRP A 55 -29.40 16.27 19.99
C TRP A 55 -28.12 16.90 19.40
N LEU A 56 -27.49 16.24 18.43
CA LEU A 56 -26.31 16.76 17.73
C LEU A 56 -26.65 18.05 16.96
N GLY A 57 -27.78 18.06 16.25
CA GLY A 57 -28.25 19.22 15.50
C GLY A 57 -28.51 20.44 16.39
N SER A 58 -29.09 20.24 17.58
CA SER A 58 -29.35 21.33 18.54
C SER A 58 -28.08 22.04 19.04
N ARG A 59 -26.90 21.46 18.83
CA ARG A 59 -25.61 21.92 19.36
C ARG A 59 -24.62 22.34 18.29
N GLY A 60 -25.07 22.50 17.06
CA GLY A 60 -24.22 22.87 15.95
C GLY A 60 -23.23 21.78 15.53
N HIS A 61 -23.44 20.53 15.98
CA HIS A 61 -22.79 19.35 15.38
C HIS A 61 -23.55 18.91 14.12
N THR A 62 -23.95 19.88 13.31
CA THR A 62 -24.44 19.72 11.94
C THR A 62 -23.23 19.71 11.01
N GLN A 63 -22.41 18.67 11.08
CA GLN A 63 -21.73 18.30 9.86
C GLN A 63 -22.82 17.88 8.88
N VAL A 64 -22.78 18.44 7.66
CA VAL A 64 -23.54 17.89 6.53
C VAL A 64 -23.20 16.41 6.52
N ALA A 65 -24.15 15.56 6.92
CA ALA A 65 -23.89 14.12 7.01
C ALA A 65 -23.40 13.69 5.63
N ASP A 66 -22.18 13.15 5.56
CA ASP A 66 -21.65 12.58 4.33
C ASP A 66 -22.71 11.61 3.83
N PRO A 67 -23.32 11.87 2.65
CA PRO A 67 -24.44 11.07 2.18
C PRO A 67 -24.04 9.61 1.96
N ARG A 68 -22.73 9.32 1.82
CA ARG A 68 -22.20 7.95 1.80
C ARG A 68 -22.28 7.29 3.18
N GLU A 69 -21.91 7.99 4.25
CA GLU A 69 -22.00 7.47 5.63
C GLU A 69 -23.44 7.30 6.08
N GLU A 70 -24.34 8.20 5.67
CA GLU A 70 -25.77 8.07 5.90
C GLU A 70 -26.32 6.81 5.21
N LEU A 71 -26.01 6.63 3.93
CA LEU A 71 -26.40 5.44 3.18
C LEU A 71 -25.83 4.16 3.81
N ARG A 72 -24.53 4.14 4.16
CA ARG A 72 -23.91 3.01 4.88
C ARG A 72 -24.66 2.67 6.16
N THR A 73 -25.06 3.69 6.91
CA THR A 73 -25.82 3.51 8.15
C THR A 73 -27.19 2.93 7.89
N ALA A 74 -27.89 3.41 6.85
CA ALA A 74 -29.21 2.90 6.46
C ALA A 74 -29.18 1.42 6.05
N VAL A 75 -28.16 1.01 5.28
CA VAL A 75 -28.07 -0.38 4.80
C VAL A 75 -27.47 -1.35 5.83
N ARG A 76 -26.77 -0.89 6.86
CA ARG A 76 -26.01 -1.74 7.81
C ARG A 76 -26.88 -2.73 8.61
N PHE A 77 -28.12 -2.39 8.93
CA PHE A 77 -28.97 -3.22 9.81
C PHE A 77 -30.02 -4.07 9.09
N GLN A 78 -30.05 -4.03 7.75
CA GLN A 78 -30.95 -4.86 6.97
C GLN A 78 -30.35 -6.25 6.75
N ALA A 79 -31.17 -7.26 6.48
CA ALA A 79 -30.65 -8.58 6.11
C ALA A 79 -29.99 -8.53 4.73
N SER A 80 -29.01 -9.41 4.47
CA SER A 80 -28.51 -9.60 3.10
C SER A 80 -29.58 -10.31 2.29
N ASP A 81 -30.11 -9.64 1.27
CA ASP A 81 -31.14 -10.15 0.38
C ASP A 81 -30.73 -9.80 -1.07
N PRO A 82 -30.40 -10.79 -1.91
CA PRO A 82 -29.99 -10.57 -3.29
C PRO A 82 -31.04 -9.84 -4.13
N ASP A 83 -32.33 -10.14 -3.93
CA ASP A 83 -33.42 -9.54 -4.70
C ASP A 83 -33.60 -8.07 -4.33
N LEU A 84 -33.55 -7.76 -3.04
CA LEU A 84 -33.60 -6.38 -2.55
C LEU A 84 -32.37 -5.58 -3.01
N THR A 85 -31.20 -6.22 -3.08
CA THR A 85 -29.96 -5.58 -3.56
C THR A 85 -30.03 -5.28 -5.05
N ALA A 86 -30.54 -6.22 -5.86
CA ALA A 86 -30.84 -5.99 -7.27
C ALA A 86 -31.78 -4.80 -7.47
N SER A 87 -32.87 -4.74 -6.70
CA SER A 87 -33.83 -3.62 -6.74
C SER A 87 -33.17 -2.28 -6.39
N ARG A 88 -32.29 -2.23 -5.39
CA ARG A 88 -31.55 -1.01 -5.01
C ARG A 88 -30.56 -0.56 -6.07
N ILE A 89 -29.85 -1.50 -6.71
CA ILE A 89 -28.97 -1.22 -7.85
C ILE A 89 -29.79 -0.63 -9.00
N GLY A 90 -30.96 -1.20 -9.30
CA GLY A 90 -31.90 -0.65 -10.27
C GLY A 90 -32.35 0.76 -9.92
N PHE A 91 -32.68 1.03 -8.66
CA PHE A 91 -33.06 2.37 -8.19
C PHE A 91 -31.94 3.40 -8.39
N VAL A 92 -30.69 3.04 -8.12
CA VAL A 92 -29.54 3.93 -8.39
C VAL A 92 -29.46 4.31 -9.87
N LEU A 93 -29.63 3.35 -10.78
CA LEU A 93 -29.62 3.64 -12.22
C LEU A 93 -30.78 4.54 -12.64
N THR A 94 -32.00 4.29 -12.13
CA THR A 94 -33.18 5.14 -12.38
C THR A 94 -32.91 6.58 -11.93
N LEU A 95 -32.37 6.77 -10.73
CA LEU A 95 -32.04 8.08 -10.19
C LEU A 95 -30.94 8.79 -11.00
N ALA A 96 -29.92 8.06 -11.44
CA ALA A 96 -28.81 8.63 -12.18
C ALA A 96 -29.16 9.01 -13.64
N ARG A 97 -30.20 8.40 -14.22
CA ARG A 97 -30.73 8.75 -15.55
C ARG A 97 -31.66 9.96 -15.55
N ARG A 98 -32.11 10.41 -14.38
CA ARG A 98 -33.01 11.56 -14.21
C ARG A 98 -32.26 12.88 -14.29
N SER A 99 -32.96 13.93 -14.72
CA SER A 99 -32.43 15.29 -14.60
C SER A 99 -32.33 15.70 -13.12
N PRO A 100 -31.41 16.61 -12.75
CA PRO A 100 -31.29 17.10 -11.38
C PRO A 100 -32.62 17.59 -10.78
N ASP A 101 -33.45 18.28 -11.57
CA ASP A 101 -34.76 18.79 -11.14
C ASP A 101 -35.76 17.65 -10.91
N ALA A 102 -35.77 16.65 -11.79
CA ALA A 102 -36.64 15.49 -11.63
C ALA A 102 -36.26 14.63 -10.42
N THR A 103 -34.97 14.57 -10.08
CA THR A 103 -34.47 13.90 -8.88
C THR A 103 -34.72 14.73 -7.63
N ALA A 104 -34.68 16.06 -7.71
CA ALA A 104 -35.02 16.96 -6.60
C ALA A 104 -36.50 16.84 -6.21
N ALA A 105 -37.40 16.73 -7.18
CA ALA A 105 -38.84 16.55 -6.93
C ALA A 105 -39.18 15.27 -6.14
N LEU A 106 -38.34 14.23 -6.23
CA LEU A 106 -38.52 13.01 -5.43
C LEU A 106 -38.23 13.22 -3.94
N ALA A 107 -37.46 14.25 -3.59
CA ALA A 107 -37.09 14.50 -2.20
C ALA A 107 -38.27 15.03 -1.37
N ASP A 108 -39.24 15.66 -2.03
CA ASP A 108 -40.45 16.22 -1.42
C ASP A 108 -41.51 15.14 -1.14
N LEU A 109 -41.35 13.94 -1.67
CA LEU A 109 -42.25 12.80 -1.42
C LEU A 109 -42.09 12.26 0.00
N THR A 110 -43.18 11.76 0.57
CA THR A 110 -43.13 10.93 1.78
C THR A 110 -42.42 9.59 1.49
N ASP A 111 -41.97 8.90 2.53
CA ASP A 111 -41.31 7.59 2.38
C ASP A 111 -42.21 6.56 1.67
N ALA A 112 -43.50 6.56 1.98
CA ALA A 112 -44.46 5.66 1.35
C ALA A 112 -44.66 5.98 -0.15
N GLU A 113 -44.74 7.26 -0.51
CA GLU A 113 -44.84 7.69 -1.91
C GLU A 113 -43.55 7.41 -2.69
N LEU A 114 -42.39 7.58 -2.04
CA LEU A 114 -41.08 7.27 -2.64
C LEU A 114 -40.96 5.77 -2.92
N VAL A 115 -41.41 4.91 -2.00
CA VAL A 115 -41.43 3.45 -2.17
C VAL A 115 -42.29 3.06 -3.37
N VAL A 116 -43.54 3.55 -3.45
CA VAL A 116 -44.44 3.25 -4.58
C VAL A 116 -43.80 3.68 -5.90
N ARG A 117 -43.24 4.89 -5.93
CA ARG A 117 -42.60 5.41 -7.14
C ARG A 117 -41.36 4.60 -7.54
N ALA A 118 -40.53 4.22 -6.56
CA ALA A 118 -39.36 3.41 -6.81
C ALA A 118 -39.75 2.02 -7.34
N ASP A 119 -40.80 1.40 -6.80
CA ASP A 119 -41.30 0.09 -7.23
C ASP A 119 -41.68 0.08 -8.72
N GLU A 120 -42.49 1.06 -9.14
CA GLU A 120 -42.95 1.22 -10.53
C GLU A 120 -41.77 1.41 -11.51
N GLU A 121 -40.85 2.33 -11.20
CA GLU A 121 -39.77 2.69 -12.12
C GLU A 121 -38.66 1.64 -12.18
N VAL A 122 -38.38 0.97 -11.06
CA VAL A 122 -37.35 -0.07 -11.01
C VAL A 122 -37.85 -1.35 -11.68
N ALA A 123 -39.14 -1.69 -11.60
CA ALA A 123 -39.70 -2.86 -12.25
C ALA A 123 -39.50 -2.84 -13.77
N GLU A 124 -39.71 -1.70 -14.42
CA GLU A 124 -39.47 -1.54 -15.87
C GLU A 124 -37.98 -1.72 -16.23
N LEU A 125 -37.08 -1.20 -15.38
CA LEU A 125 -35.65 -1.24 -15.62
C LEU A 125 -35.04 -2.63 -15.38
N LEU A 126 -35.46 -3.33 -14.33
CA LEU A 126 -34.92 -4.65 -13.96
C LEU A 126 -35.09 -5.68 -15.07
N ALA A 127 -36.14 -5.57 -15.89
CA ALA A 127 -36.34 -6.43 -17.06
C ALA A 127 -35.23 -6.28 -18.13
N SER A 128 -34.47 -5.19 -18.11
CA SER A 128 -33.33 -4.94 -19.00
C SER A 128 -31.97 -5.31 -18.40
N LEU A 129 -31.92 -5.58 -17.09
CA LEU A 129 -30.70 -5.99 -16.39
C LEU A 129 -30.52 -7.51 -16.47
N PRO A 130 -29.27 -8.02 -16.46
CA PRO A 130 -29.02 -9.45 -16.54
C PRO A 130 -29.44 -10.19 -15.25
N GLY A 131 -29.86 -11.45 -15.36
CA GLY A 131 -30.20 -12.30 -14.22
C GLY A 131 -31.70 -12.42 -13.92
N PRO A 132 -32.07 -13.05 -12.79
CA PRO A 132 -33.46 -13.20 -12.40
C PRO A 132 -34.06 -11.84 -12.01
N THR A 133 -35.29 -11.58 -12.44
CA THR A 133 -36.05 -10.40 -12.02
C THR A 133 -36.75 -10.67 -10.70
N PRO A 134 -36.50 -9.87 -9.65
CA PRO A 134 -37.23 -9.97 -8.38
C PRO A 134 -38.74 -9.87 -8.56
N ALA A 135 -39.49 -10.59 -7.73
CA ALA A 135 -40.96 -10.53 -7.75
C ALA A 135 -41.46 -9.26 -7.07
N SER A 136 -42.48 -8.61 -7.65
CA SER A 136 -43.14 -7.46 -7.03
C SER A 136 -43.94 -7.87 -5.77
N PRO A 137 -44.01 -7.01 -4.73
CA PRO A 137 -43.39 -5.68 -4.64
C PRO A 137 -41.87 -5.77 -4.42
N LEU A 138 -41.12 -4.91 -5.11
CA LEU A 138 -39.66 -4.81 -5.03
C LEU A 138 -39.19 -4.16 -3.73
N PHE A 139 -40.01 -3.25 -3.19
CA PHE A 139 -39.74 -2.54 -1.96
C PHE A 139 -40.93 -2.60 -1.00
N SER A 140 -40.62 -2.58 0.30
CA SER A 140 -41.59 -2.45 1.38
C SER A 140 -41.62 -1.01 1.92
N VAL A 141 -42.68 -0.65 2.66
CA VAL A 141 -42.75 0.67 3.32
C VAL A 141 -41.56 0.89 4.28
N SER A 142 -41.02 -0.19 4.87
CA SER A 142 -39.82 -0.12 5.72
C SER A 142 -38.53 0.21 4.97
N ASP A 143 -38.50 0.12 3.64
CA ASP A 143 -37.34 0.50 2.82
C ASP A 143 -37.24 2.01 2.58
N GLY A 144 -38.31 2.77 2.86
CA GLY A 144 -38.39 4.22 2.63
C GLY A 144 -37.17 5.02 3.11
N PRO A 145 -36.69 4.85 4.36
CA PRO A 145 -35.49 5.54 4.84
C PRO A 145 -34.23 5.20 4.06
N THR A 146 -34.09 3.96 3.59
CA THR A 146 -32.94 3.52 2.78
C THR A 146 -33.01 4.08 1.36
N LEU A 147 -34.20 4.08 0.75
CA LEU A 147 -34.41 4.71 -0.55
C LEU A 147 -34.17 6.22 -0.48
N ARG A 148 -34.54 6.88 0.61
CA ARG A 148 -34.25 8.30 0.85
C ARG A 148 -32.74 8.55 0.97
N ALA A 149 -32.02 7.71 1.72
CA ALA A 149 -30.57 7.81 1.82
C ALA A 149 -29.88 7.55 0.45
N LEU A 150 -30.39 6.58 -0.34
CA LEU A 150 -29.93 6.33 -1.71
C LEU A 150 -30.16 7.55 -2.61
N LEU A 151 -31.38 8.11 -2.60
CA LEU A 151 -31.74 9.31 -3.33
C LEU A 151 -30.78 10.46 -3.01
N ARG A 152 -30.53 10.69 -1.72
CA ARG A 152 -29.61 11.73 -1.27
C ARG A 152 -28.18 11.47 -1.73
N CYS A 153 -27.69 10.23 -1.61
CA CYS A 153 -26.36 9.83 -2.06
C CYS A 153 -26.17 10.02 -3.57
N VAL A 154 -27.13 9.61 -4.39
CA VAL A 154 -27.06 9.82 -5.84
C VAL A 154 -27.06 11.32 -6.19
N ARG A 155 -27.88 12.13 -5.50
CA ARG A 155 -27.95 13.59 -5.72
C ARG A 155 -26.68 14.33 -5.33
N GLU A 156 -26.10 13.99 -4.18
CA GLU A 156 -25.00 14.77 -3.58
C GLU A 156 -23.61 14.19 -3.90
N ALA A 157 -23.50 12.87 -4.10
CA ALA A 157 -22.22 12.16 -4.32
C ALA A 157 -22.16 11.37 -5.64
N GLY A 158 -23.28 11.23 -6.36
CA GLY A 158 -23.37 10.54 -7.65
C GLY A 158 -23.73 9.06 -7.56
N GLY A 159 -24.23 8.51 -8.68
CA GLY A 159 -24.58 7.09 -8.81
C GLY A 159 -23.43 6.12 -8.49
N PRO A 160 -22.20 6.32 -9.00
CA PRO A 160 -21.06 5.46 -8.67
C PRO A 160 -20.74 5.40 -7.18
N ALA A 161 -20.90 6.52 -6.45
CA ALA A 161 -20.68 6.55 -5.00
C ALA A 161 -21.73 5.71 -4.24
N ALA A 162 -23.00 5.77 -4.66
CA ALA A 162 -24.06 4.96 -4.09
C ALA A 162 -23.84 3.46 -4.35
N LEU A 163 -23.42 3.09 -5.57
CA LEU A 163 -23.08 1.69 -5.90
C LEU A 163 -21.89 1.17 -5.07
N ALA A 164 -20.86 1.97 -4.89
CA ALA A 164 -19.71 1.59 -4.07
C ALA A 164 -20.13 1.25 -2.63
N VAL A 165 -21.02 2.07 -2.04
CA VAL A 165 -21.57 1.80 -0.70
C VAL A 165 -22.40 0.51 -0.65
N LEU A 166 -23.23 0.25 -1.68
CA LEU A 166 -23.98 -1.01 -1.77
C LEU A 166 -23.04 -2.22 -1.89
N ALA A 167 -21.92 -2.08 -2.60
CA ALA A 167 -20.93 -3.14 -2.78
C ALA A 167 -20.11 -3.45 -1.52
N GLU A 168 -19.85 -2.46 -0.64
CA GLU A 168 -19.07 -2.66 0.60
C GLU A 168 -19.63 -3.82 1.44
N ARG A 169 -20.96 -3.95 1.53
CA ARG A 169 -21.64 -4.96 2.34
C ARG A 169 -21.53 -6.38 1.75
N GLU A 170 -21.54 -6.52 0.43
CA GLU A 170 -21.38 -7.83 -0.22
C GLU A 170 -19.92 -8.30 -0.18
N LEU A 171 -18.98 -7.36 -0.17
CA LEU A 171 -17.54 -7.64 -0.05
C LEU A 171 -17.12 -8.03 1.38
N GLU A 172 -17.93 -7.74 2.39
CA GLU A 172 -17.71 -8.23 3.76
C GLU A 172 -17.78 -9.77 3.84
N ASP A 173 -18.53 -10.42 2.94
CA ASP A 173 -18.62 -11.89 2.80
C ASP A 173 -17.61 -12.47 1.78
N SER A 174 -16.75 -11.65 1.16
CA SER A 174 -15.77 -12.06 0.13
C SER A 174 -14.79 -13.15 0.59
N ALA A 175 -14.53 -13.26 1.88
CA ALA A 175 -13.64 -14.29 2.42
C ALA A 175 -14.20 -15.71 2.20
N ALA A 176 -15.53 -15.87 2.12
CA ALA A 176 -16.18 -17.15 1.90
C ALA A 176 -16.39 -17.49 0.41
N THR A 177 -16.55 -16.47 -0.44
CA THR A 177 -16.87 -16.66 -1.87
C THR A 177 -15.63 -16.65 -2.77
N GLY A 178 -14.49 -16.13 -2.31
CA GLY A 178 -13.28 -15.99 -3.13
C GLY A 178 -13.41 -14.92 -4.21
N VAL A 179 -14.49 -14.13 -4.19
CA VAL A 179 -14.75 -13.03 -5.13
C VAL A 179 -14.24 -11.73 -4.51
N TYR A 180 -13.18 -11.17 -5.06
CA TYR A 180 -12.53 -9.96 -4.56
C TYR A 180 -12.77 -8.78 -5.50
N GLY A 181 -13.03 -7.60 -4.92
CA GLY A 181 -13.04 -6.36 -5.69
C GLY A 181 -11.62 -5.99 -6.13
N THR A 182 -11.46 -5.62 -7.40
CA THR A 182 -10.21 -5.06 -7.93
C THR A 182 -10.10 -3.60 -7.52
N PRO A 183 -9.04 -3.17 -6.79
CA PRO A 183 -8.86 -1.76 -6.45
C PRO A 183 -8.68 -0.88 -7.70
N GLU A 184 -9.22 0.33 -7.66
CA GLU A 184 -9.17 1.30 -8.77
C GLU A 184 -7.74 1.51 -9.32
N PRO A 185 -6.70 1.75 -8.51
CA PRO A 185 -5.34 1.95 -9.04
C PRO A 185 -4.79 0.72 -9.77
N LEU A 186 -5.20 -0.49 -9.36
CA LEU A 186 -4.80 -1.73 -10.03
C LEU A 186 -5.54 -1.89 -11.36
N ALA A 187 -6.83 -1.56 -11.40
CA ALA A 187 -7.62 -1.59 -12.63
C ALA A 187 -7.04 -0.61 -13.67
N GLN A 188 -6.62 0.58 -13.25
CA GLN A 188 -5.95 1.54 -14.12
C GLN A 188 -4.60 1.00 -14.65
N LEU A 189 -3.75 0.43 -13.79
CA LEU A 189 -2.51 -0.21 -14.23
C LEU A 189 -2.76 -1.32 -15.27
N VAL A 190 -3.78 -2.18 -15.04
CA VAL A 190 -4.18 -3.22 -16.00
C VAL A 190 -4.59 -2.62 -17.35
N ALA A 191 -5.37 -1.53 -17.33
CA ALA A 191 -5.81 -0.84 -18.54
C ALA A 191 -4.64 -0.14 -19.27
N GLU A 192 -3.65 0.38 -18.54
CA GLU A 192 -2.45 1.04 -19.09
C GLU A 192 -1.45 0.04 -19.72
N LEU A 193 -1.46 -1.22 -19.30
CA LEU A 193 -0.65 -2.28 -19.93
C LEU A 193 -1.16 -2.70 -21.32
N LEU A 194 -2.43 -2.44 -21.63
CA LEU A 194 -3.00 -2.67 -22.95
C LEU A 194 -2.53 -1.62 -23.96
N PRO A 195 -2.36 -1.99 -25.25
CA PRO A 195 -2.02 -1.01 -26.28
C PRO A 195 -3.13 0.04 -26.45
N ALA A 196 -2.75 1.20 -26.98
CA ALA A 196 -3.73 2.22 -27.36
C ALA A 196 -4.65 1.73 -28.51
N GLY A 197 -5.86 2.27 -28.57
CA GLY A 197 -6.81 1.99 -29.66
C GLY A 197 -7.61 0.69 -29.52
N VAL A 198 -7.61 0.06 -28.35
CA VAL A 198 -8.50 -1.05 -28.01
C VAL A 198 -9.96 -0.58 -28.06
N VAL A 199 -10.80 -1.23 -28.88
CA VAL A 199 -12.20 -0.85 -29.08
C VAL A 199 -13.16 -1.79 -28.35
N ARG A 200 -12.96 -3.10 -28.55
CA ARG A 200 -13.78 -4.16 -27.95
C ARG A 200 -13.01 -4.91 -26.88
N VAL A 201 -13.56 -4.92 -25.67
CA VAL A 201 -12.95 -5.53 -24.49
C VAL A 201 -13.93 -6.52 -23.86
N LEU A 202 -13.41 -7.69 -23.47
CA LEU A 202 -14.14 -8.69 -22.70
C LEU A 202 -13.53 -8.85 -21.31
N ASP A 203 -14.36 -8.96 -20.28
CA ASP A 203 -13.99 -9.50 -18.98
C ASP A 203 -14.90 -10.70 -18.65
N PRO A 204 -14.38 -11.94 -18.73
CA PRO A 204 -15.17 -13.14 -18.51
C PRO A 204 -15.37 -13.46 -17.02
N ALA A 205 -14.87 -12.65 -16.09
CA ALA A 205 -15.15 -12.75 -14.66
C ALA A 205 -15.28 -11.32 -14.08
N CYS A 206 -16.27 -10.57 -14.60
CA CYS A 206 -16.24 -9.12 -14.53
C CYS A 206 -16.46 -8.53 -13.13
N GLY A 207 -17.01 -9.29 -12.17
CA GLY A 207 -17.25 -8.81 -10.82
C GLY A 207 -18.08 -7.53 -10.80
N SER A 208 -17.55 -6.45 -10.22
CA SER A 208 -18.18 -5.12 -10.23
C SER A 208 -18.05 -4.35 -11.54
N GLY A 209 -17.28 -4.83 -12.52
CA GLY A 209 -16.97 -4.14 -13.77
C GLY A 209 -15.75 -3.19 -13.71
N ALA A 210 -15.01 -3.14 -12.60
CA ALA A 210 -13.92 -2.17 -12.41
C ALA A 210 -12.83 -2.23 -13.49
N LEU A 211 -12.46 -3.43 -13.96
CA LEU A 211 -11.49 -3.58 -15.04
C LEU A 211 -12.01 -3.03 -16.37
N LEU A 212 -13.27 -3.33 -16.71
CA LEU A 212 -13.91 -2.81 -17.92
C LEU A 212 -14.08 -1.28 -17.86
N GLU A 213 -14.40 -0.74 -16.70
CA GLU A 213 -14.52 0.71 -16.47
C GLU A 213 -13.19 1.43 -16.71
N ALA A 214 -12.09 0.92 -16.17
CA ALA A 214 -10.75 1.48 -16.39
C ALA A 214 -10.36 1.49 -17.88
N VAL A 215 -10.67 0.41 -18.61
CA VAL A 215 -10.39 0.34 -20.06
C VAL A 215 -11.32 1.25 -20.86
N ALA A 216 -12.59 1.42 -20.45
CA ALA A 216 -13.51 2.38 -21.05
C ALA A 216 -12.99 3.83 -20.89
N GLY A 217 -12.37 4.15 -19.76
CA GLY A 217 -11.69 5.44 -19.53
C GLY A 217 -10.56 5.72 -20.53
N ARG A 218 -10.03 4.69 -21.20
CA ARG A 218 -9.01 4.78 -22.26
C ARG A 218 -9.58 4.76 -23.69
N GLY A 219 -10.91 4.81 -23.83
CA GLY A 219 -11.59 4.97 -25.11
C GLY A 219 -12.22 3.71 -25.70
N ALA A 220 -12.25 2.58 -24.99
CA ALA A 220 -12.99 1.40 -25.44
C ALA A 220 -14.49 1.68 -25.50
N THR A 221 -15.14 1.28 -26.61
CA THR A 221 -16.55 1.59 -26.88
C THR A 221 -17.47 0.37 -26.84
N THR A 222 -16.93 -0.85 -26.81
CA THR A 222 -17.71 -2.08 -26.66
C THR A 222 -17.19 -2.87 -25.46
N LEU A 223 -18.00 -2.95 -24.40
CA LEU A 223 -17.66 -3.55 -23.11
C LEU A 223 -18.50 -4.81 -22.91
N LEU A 224 -17.83 -5.95 -22.87
CA LEU A 224 -18.46 -7.26 -22.73
C LEU A 224 -18.07 -7.86 -21.38
N GLY A 225 -19.04 -8.33 -20.60
CA GLY A 225 -18.80 -8.87 -19.26
C GLY A 225 -19.56 -10.17 -19.02
N GLN A 226 -18.98 -11.08 -18.23
CA GLN A 226 -19.70 -12.23 -17.70
C GLN A 226 -19.36 -12.44 -16.22
N ASP A 227 -20.36 -12.77 -15.42
CA ASP A 227 -20.17 -13.15 -14.02
C ASP A 227 -21.14 -14.28 -13.65
N SER A 228 -20.71 -15.22 -12.80
CA SER A 228 -21.56 -16.32 -12.33
C SER A 228 -22.56 -15.88 -11.27
N VAL A 229 -22.31 -14.76 -10.59
CA VAL A 229 -23.16 -14.20 -9.55
C VAL A 229 -24.08 -13.13 -10.16
N PRO A 230 -25.41 -13.33 -10.18
CA PRO A 230 -26.32 -12.41 -10.86
C PRO A 230 -26.23 -10.95 -10.39
N VAL A 231 -26.12 -10.72 -9.07
CA VAL A 231 -26.05 -9.35 -8.52
C VAL A 231 -24.76 -8.63 -8.93
N GLN A 232 -23.65 -9.35 -9.14
CA GLN A 232 -22.41 -8.79 -9.65
C GLN A 232 -22.59 -8.34 -11.12
N ALA A 233 -23.18 -9.20 -11.95
CA ALA A 233 -23.47 -8.88 -13.35
C ALA A 233 -24.41 -7.66 -13.48
N GLN A 234 -25.43 -7.55 -12.62
CA GLN A 234 -26.31 -6.39 -12.55
C GLN A 234 -25.54 -5.13 -12.16
N ARG A 235 -24.71 -5.23 -11.11
CA ARG A 235 -23.88 -4.11 -10.66
C ARG A 235 -22.90 -3.66 -11.73
N ALA A 236 -22.20 -4.57 -12.40
CA ALA A 236 -21.31 -4.27 -13.50
C ALA A 236 -22.06 -3.56 -14.64
N THR A 237 -23.25 -4.05 -15.00
CA THR A 237 -24.09 -3.41 -16.04
C THR A 237 -24.41 -1.97 -15.67
N VAL A 238 -24.83 -1.72 -14.43
CA VAL A 238 -25.15 -0.36 -13.96
C VAL A 238 -23.90 0.51 -13.89
N ALA A 239 -22.83 0.03 -13.26
CA ALA A 239 -21.57 0.78 -13.11
C ALA A 239 -21.02 1.22 -14.47
N LEU A 240 -20.92 0.30 -15.43
CA LEU A 240 -20.43 0.58 -16.78
C LEU A 240 -21.36 1.53 -17.54
N SER A 241 -22.68 1.40 -17.37
CA SER A 241 -23.65 2.32 -17.99
C SER A 241 -23.52 3.76 -17.47
N LEU A 242 -23.11 3.92 -16.21
CA LEU A 242 -22.90 5.24 -15.59
C LEU A 242 -21.53 5.82 -15.96
N ALA A 243 -20.48 5.01 -15.92
CA ALA A 243 -19.11 5.44 -16.20
C ALA A 243 -18.85 5.68 -17.70
N ALA A 244 -19.47 4.88 -18.57
CA ALA A 244 -19.28 4.91 -20.01
C ALA A 244 -20.63 4.98 -20.76
N PRO A 245 -21.41 6.07 -20.65
CA PRO A 245 -22.77 6.17 -21.19
C PRO A 245 -22.85 6.13 -22.73
N ARG A 246 -21.71 6.24 -23.42
CA ARG A 246 -21.60 6.14 -24.88
C ARG A 246 -21.10 4.76 -25.35
N ALA A 247 -20.68 3.90 -24.43
CA ALA A 247 -20.22 2.56 -24.76
C ALA A 247 -21.40 1.60 -24.88
N GLU A 248 -21.28 0.63 -25.78
CA GLU A 248 -22.15 -0.52 -25.85
C GLU A 248 -21.77 -1.49 -24.73
N VAL A 249 -22.64 -1.64 -23.73
CA VAL A 249 -22.42 -2.51 -22.56
C VAL A 249 -23.26 -3.77 -22.70
N THR A 250 -22.61 -4.94 -22.71
CA THR A 250 -23.29 -6.24 -22.70
C THR A 250 -22.72 -7.11 -21.59
N VAL A 251 -23.48 -7.31 -20.52
CA VAL A 251 -23.11 -8.23 -19.43
C VAL A 251 -24.06 -9.43 -19.41
N ARG A 252 -23.54 -10.61 -19.09
CA ARG A 252 -24.28 -11.88 -19.02
C ARG A 252 -24.06 -12.57 -17.68
N VAL A 253 -25.04 -13.36 -17.25
CA VAL A 253 -24.93 -14.21 -16.04
C VAL A 253 -24.59 -15.63 -16.46
N GLY A 254 -23.59 -16.23 -15.82
CA GLY A 254 -23.25 -17.65 -15.97
C GLY A 254 -21.79 -17.95 -15.64
N ASP A 255 -21.48 -19.21 -15.34
CA ASP A 255 -20.10 -19.70 -15.23
C ASP A 255 -19.42 -19.63 -16.60
N SER A 256 -18.40 -18.80 -16.78
CA SER A 256 -17.75 -18.59 -18.09
C SER A 256 -16.94 -19.79 -18.56
N LEU A 257 -16.48 -20.66 -17.65
CA LEU A 257 -15.80 -21.89 -18.03
C LEU A 257 -16.82 -22.93 -18.51
N ARG A 258 -17.90 -23.16 -17.78
CA ARG A 258 -18.90 -24.20 -18.13
C ARG A 258 -19.98 -23.76 -19.12
N ALA A 259 -20.32 -22.48 -19.10
CA ALA A 259 -21.44 -21.87 -19.83
C ALA A 259 -21.02 -20.49 -20.37
N ASP A 260 -20.01 -20.50 -21.25
CA ASP A 260 -19.55 -19.32 -21.99
C ASP A 260 -20.74 -18.65 -22.72
N ALA A 261 -21.05 -17.40 -22.36
CA ALA A 261 -22.15 -16.64 -22.96
C ALA A 261 -21.73 -15.93 -24.25
N PHE A 262 -20.45 -15.98 -24.61
CA PHE A 262 -19.83 -15.28 -25.73
C PHE A 262 -19.15 -16.25 -26.72
N VAL A 263 -19.71 -17.46 -26.87
CA VAL A 263 -19.17 -18.50 -27.78
C VAL A 263 -18.91 -17.93 -29.19
N GLY A 264 -17.68 -18.08 -29.66
CA GLY A 264 -17.25 -17.64 -30.99
C GLY A 264 -16.98 -16.14 -31.13
N LEU A 265 -17.24 -15.34 -30.09
CA LEU A 265 -16.88 -13.92 -30.06
C LEU A 265 -15.38 -13.75 -29.80
N THR A 266 -14.78 -12.83 -30.56
CA THR A 266 -13.42 -12.34 -30.30
C THR A 266 -13.40 -10.85 -29.98
N ALA A 267 -12.49 -10.45 -29.10
CA ALA A 267 -12.23 -9.09 -28.65
C ALA A 267 -10.79 -8.64 -28.99
N ASP A 268 -10.56 -7.33 -29.01
CA ASP A 268 -9.21 -6.75 -29.19
C ASP A 268 -8.38 -6.97 -27.92
N ALA A 269 -9.04 -6.89 -26.77
CA ALA A 269 -8.44 -7.14 -25.48
C ALA A 269 -9.35 -7.96 -24.55
N VAL A 270 -8.73 -8.69 -23.62
CA VAL A 270 -9.40 -9.34 -22.49
C VAL A 270 -8.73 -8.92 -21.19
N VAL A 271 -9.50 -8.46 -20.21
CA VAL A 271 -9.00 -8.18 -18.86
C VAL A 271 -9.70 -9.10 -17.90
N CYS A 272 -9.01 -9.64 -16.89
CA CYS A 272 -9.67 -10.58 -15.98
C CYS A 272 -9.01 -10.63 -14.59
N ASN A 273 -9.84 -10.60 -13.55
CA ASN A 273 -9.47 -10.97 -12.19
C ASN A 273 -10.28 -12.21 -11.78
N PRO A 274 -9.88 -13.42 -12.23
CA PRO A 274 -10.70 -14.61 -12.05
C PRO A 274 -10.69 -15.10 -10.59
N PRO A 275 -11.66 -15.95 -10.19
CA PRO A 275 -11.56 -16.68 -8.93
C PRO A 275 -10.36 -17.65 -8.94
N TYR A 276 -9.67 -17.73 -7.80
CA TYR A 276 -8.44 -18.52 -7.65
C TYR A 276 -8.67 -19.81 -6.87
N GLY A 277 -7.83 -20.82 -7.12
CA GLY A 277 -7.77 -22.05 -6.34
C GLY A 277 -9.02 -22.91 -6.41
N ASP A 278 -9.91 -22.65 -7.37
CA ASP A 278 -11.10 -23.45 -7.60
C ASP A 278 -10.69 -24.85 -8.08
N ARG A 279 -11.16 -25.88 -7.38
CA ARG A 279 -10.91 -27.29 -7.73
C ARG A 279 -12.05 -27.90 -8.52
N ASP A 280 -13.20 -27.23 -8.53
CA ASP A 280 -14.43 -27.64 -9.19
C ASP A 280 -14.77 -26.65 -10.32
N TRP A 281 -13.79 -26.29 -11.12
CA TRP A 281 -13.95 -25.39 -12.28
C TRP A 281 -14.52 -26.10 -13.53
N GLY A 282 -14.76 -27.41 -13.47
CA GLY A 282 -15.30 -28.20 -14.59
C GLY A 282 -14.28 -29.07 -15.33
N HIS A 283 -13.17 -29.43 -14.68
CA HIS A 283 -12.06 -30.17 -15.29
C HIS A 283 -12.48 -31.43 -16.10
N GLU A 284 -13.40 -32.23 -15.57
CA GLU A 284 -13.86 -33.46 -16.24
C GLU A 284 -14.82 -33.17 -17.39
N GLU A 285 -15.76 -32.26 -17.19
CA GLU A 285 -16.76 -31.84 -18.19
C GLU A 285 -16.10 -31.20 -19.41
N LEU A 286 -15.02 -30.45 -19.18
CA LEU A 286 -14.34 -29.66 -20.20
C LEU A 286 -13.11 -30.36 -20.78
N ALA A 287 -12.87 -31.65 -20.52
CA ALA A 287 -11.60 -32.32 -20.89
C ALA A 287 -11.23 -32.22 -22.39
N TYR A 288 -12.22 -32.08 -23.29
CA TYR A 288 -12.05 -31.98 -24.75
C TYR A 288 -12.41 -30.61 -25.33
N ASP A 289 -12.50 -29.59 -24.48
CA ASP A 289 -12.89 -28.25 -24.91
C ASP A 289 -11.84 -27.63 -25.86
N PRO A 290 -12.26 -27.01 -26.98
CA PRO A 290 -11.35 -26.42 -27.95
C PRO A 290 -10.53 -25.25 -27.41
N ARG A 291 -10.90 -24.66 -26.27
CA ARG A 291 -10.14 -23.58 -25.62
C ARG A 291 -8.76 -24.06 -25.12
N TRP A 292 -8.55 -25.35 -24.92
CA TRP A 292 -7.28 -25.93 -24.41
C TRP A 292 -6.18 -26.04 -25.48
N ALA A 293 -5.95 -24.98 -26.24
CA ALA A 293 -4.96 -24.93 -27.33
C ALA A 293 -3.51 -25.18 -26.85
N TYR A 294 -3.22 -24.92 -25.58
CA TYR A 294 -1.90 -25.09 -24.95
C TYR A 294 -1.85 -26.33 -24.03
N GLY A 295 -2.86 -27.20 -24.13
CA GLY A 295 -3.00 -28.41 -23.33
C GLY A 295 -4.03 -28.27 -22.21
N VAL A 296 -4.55 -29.43 -21.77
CA VAL A 296 -5.62 -29.48 -20.75
C VAL A 296 -5.06 -29.05 -19.38
N PRO A 297 -5.62 -28.00 -18.75
CA PRO A 297 -5.25 -27.63 -17.37
C PRO A 297 -5.53 -28.76 -16.39
N GLY A 298 -4.66 -28.95 -15.40
CA GLY A 298 -4.90 -29.91 -14.32
C GLY A 298 -6.07 -29.49 -13.42
N ARG A 299 -6.66 -30.43 -12.68
CA ARG A 299 -7.78 -30.14 -11.74
C ARG A 299 -7.47 -29.00 -10.76
N SER A 300 -6.22 -28.86 -10.32
CA SER A 300 -5.76 -27.82 -9.40
C SER A 300 -5.18 -26.57 -10.07
N GLU A 301 -5.48 -26.36 -11.36
CA GLU A 301 -4.95 -25.28 -12.20
C GLU A 301 -6.10 -24.48 -12.85
N SER A 302 -7.09 -24.04 -12.06
CA SER A 302 -8.20 -23.22 -12.56
C SER A 302 -7.70 -21.92 -13.21
N GLU A 303 -6.61 -21.34 -12.68
CA GLU A 303 -6.00 -20.14 -13.23
C GLU A 303 -5.50 -20.34 -14.67
N LEU A 304 -4.92 -21.51 -14.98
CA LEU A 304 -4.50 -21.84 -16.34
C LEU A 304 -5.69 -22.14 -17.27
N ALA A 305 -6.83 -22.57 -16.72
CA ALA A 305 -8.08 -22.65 -17.48
C ALA A 305 -8.58 -21.24 -17.85
N TRP A 306 -8.57 -20.29 -16.91
CA TRP A 306 -8.90 -18.89 -17.16
C TRP A 306 -7.97 -18.22 -18.18
N VAL A 307 -6.65 -18.45 -18.08
CA VAL A 307 -5.65 -17.97 -19.06
C VAL A 307 -6.01 -18.43 -20.48
N GLN A 308 -6.31 -19.72 -20.66
CA GLN A 308 -6.64 -20.27 -21.97
C GLN A 308 -8.02 -19.82 -22.47
N HIS A 309 -9.02 -19.68 -21.58
CA HIS A 309 -10.32 -19.11 -21.92
C HIS A 309 -10.17 -17.67 -22.42
N CYS A 310 -9.39 -16.83 -21.74
CA CYS A 310 -9.11 -15.47 -22.18
C CYS A 310 -8.42 -15.45 -23.56
N LEU A 311 -7.40 -16.29 -23.77
CA LEU A 311 -6.69 -16.41 -25.05
C LEU A 311 -7.60 -16.86 -26.20
N ALA A 312 -8.59 -17.71 -25.94
CA ALA A 312 -9.53 -18.19 -26.94
C ALA A 312 -10.46 -17.08 -27.48
N HIS A 313 -10.81 -16.10 -26.63
CA HIS A 313 -11.63 -14.93 -26.99
C HIS A 313 -10.86 -13.74 -27.54
N LEU A 314 -9.55 -13.84 -27.75
CA LEU A 314 -8.79 -12.76 -28.40
C LEU A 314 -8.84 -12.90 -29.92
N ALA A 315 -8.95 -11.81 -30.67
CA ALA A 315 -8.57 -11.82 -32.07
C ALA A 315 -7.06 -12.19 -32.19
N PRO A 316 -6.58 -12.78 -33.31
CA PRO A 316 -5.15 -12.92 -33.54
C PRO A 316 -4.44 -11.57 -33.34
N GLY A 317 -3.41 -11.53 -32.49
CA GLY A 317 -2.71 -10.30 -32.12
C GLY A 317 -3.31 -9.51 -30.97
N GLY A 318 -4.52 -9.85 -30.52
CA GLY A 318 -5.17 -9.26 -29.35
C GLY A 318 -4.43 -9.55 -28.04
N TRP A 319 -4.71 -8.73 -27.03
CA TRP A 319 -3.97 -8.71 -25.76
C TRP A 319 -4.84 -9.13 -24.58
N ALA A 320 -4.28 -9.89 -23.64
CA ALA A 320 -4.95 -10.10 -22.36
C ALA A 320 -4.07 -9.71 -21.18
N VAL A 321 -4.69 -9.19 -20.13
CA VAL A 321 -4.04 -8.91 -18.85
C VAL A 321 -4.85 -9.56 -17.74
N LEU A 322 -4.25 -10.54 -17.08
CA LEU A 322 -4.88 -11.29 -15.99
C LEU A 322 -4.17 -11.02 -14.66
N ILE A 323 -4.95 -10.89 -13.59
CA ILE A 323 -4.45 -10.80 -12.21
C ILE A 323 -4.47 -12.21 -11.62
N LEU A 324 -3.31 -12.79 -11.33
CA LEU A 324 -3.16 -14.20 -10.93
C LEU A 324 -2.29 -14.36 -9.66
N PRO A 325 -2.50 -15.41 -8.85
CA PRO A 325 -1.66 -15.71 -7.71
C PRO A 325 -0.27 -16.22 -8.15
N PRO A 326 0.79 -16.00 -7.36
CA PRO A 326 2.15 -16.45 -7.68
C PRO A 326 2.30 -17.94 -7.97
N ALA A 327 1.44 -18.77 -7.38
CA ALA A 327 1.49 -20.21 -7.56
C ALA A 327 1.32 -20.63 -9.04
N THR A 328 0.57 -19.86 -9.84
CA THR A 328 0.35 -20.14 -11.26
C THR A 328 1.68 -20.21 -12.04
N ALA A 329 2.67 -19.42 -11.63
CA ALA A 329 3.97 -19.29 -12.31
C ALA A 329 4.91 -20.49 -12.13
N SER A 330 4.76 -21.28 -11.05
CA SER A 330 5.75 -22.31 -10.68
C SER A 330 5.15 -23.66 -10.33
N ARG A 331 3.82 -23.77 -10.14
CA ARG A 331 3.19 -25.03 -9.71
C ARG A 331 3.50 -26.18 -10.68
N PRO A 332 3.98 -27.35 -10.20
CA PRO A 332 4.38 -28.45 -11.08
C PRO A 332 3.28 -29.00 -11.98
N SER A 333 2.02 -29.03 -11.52
CA SER A 333 0.87 -29.55 -12.29
C SER A 333 0.57 -28.72 -13.55
N GLY A 334 0.89 -27.43 -13.54
CA GLY A 334 0.72 -26.52 -14.66
C GLY A 334 1.89 -26.47 -15.65
N ARG A 335 2.99 -27.19 -15.36
CA ARG A 335 4.25 -27.09 -16.13
C ARG A 335 4.05 -27.25 -17.63
N ARG A 336 3.29 -28.26 -18.06
CA ARG A 336 3.08 -28.55 -19.49
C ARG A 336 2.36 -27.40 -20.20
N VAL A 337 1.29 -26.87 -19.59
CA VAL A 337 0.54 -25.75 -20.17
C VAL A 337 1.39 -24.49 -20.21
N ARG A 338 2.15 -24.18 -19.14
CA ARG A 338 3.11 -23.07 -19.16
C ARG A 338 4.15 -23.21 -20.27
N ALA A 339 4.69 -24.41 -20.46
CA ALA A 339 5.68 -24.67 -21.50
C ALA A 339 5.11 -24.38 -22.89
N GLU A 340 3.87 -24.80 -23.18
CA GLU A 340 3.21 -24.51 -24.45
C GLU A 340 2.86 -23.02 -24.60
N LEU A 341 2.40 -22.34 -23.54
CA LEU A 341 2.13 -20.90 -23.55
C LEU A 341 3.38 -20.08 -23.87
N VAL A 342 4.52 -20.45 -23.27
CA VAL A 342 5.82 -19.82 -23.50
C VAL A 342 6.34 -20.15 -24.91
N ARG A 343 6.34 -21.43 -25.31
CA ARG A 343 6.79 -21.86 -26.64
C ARG A 343 5.94 -21.25 -27.76
N GLY A 344 4.64 -21.10 -27.54
CA GLY A 344 3.72 -20.46 -28.47
C GLY A 344 3.84 -18.94 -28.53
N GLY A 345 4.66 -18.32 -27.67
CA GLY A 345 4.81 -16.86 -27.60
C GLY A 345 3.58 -16.13 -27.05
N ALA A 346 2.70 -16.85 -26.34
CA ALA A 346 1.47 -16.29 -25.79
C ALA A 346 1.73 -15.44 -24.54
N VAL A 347 2.73 -15.81 -23.73
CA VAL A 347 3.17 -15.01 -22.57
C VAL A 347 4.11 -13.92 -23.04
N ARG A 348 3.81 -12.66 -22.71
CA ARG A 348 4.63 -11.49 -23.06
C ARG A 348 5.33 -10.86 -21.87
N ALA A 349 4.63 -10.79 -20.72
CA ALA A 349 5.24 -10.36 -19.47
C ALA A 349 4.58 -11.02 -18.25
N VAL A 350 5.36 -11.15 -17.17
CA VAL A 350 4.87 -11.47 -15.82
C VAL A 350 5.40 -10.43 -14.83
N LEU A 351 4.49 -9.68 -14.21
CA LEU A 351 4.80 -8.53 -13.36
C LEU A 351 4.34 -8.82 -11.93
N ALA A 352 5.25 -8.91 -10.96
CA ALA A 352 4.89 -9.14 -9.55
C ALA A 352 4.52 -7.83 -8.85
N LEU A 353 3.38 -7.84 -8.16
CA LEU A 353 2.90 -6.72 -7.35
C LEU A 353 3.34 -6.89 -5.89
N PRO A 354 3.57 -5.78 -5.15
CA PRO A 354 3.80 -5.86 -3.72
C PRO A 354 2.60 -6.51 -3.02
N ALA A 355 2.86 -7.31 -1.99
CA ALA A 355 1.81 -7.92 -1.18
C ALA A 355 0.80 -6.84 -0.78
N GLY A 356 -0.50 -7.14 -0.85
CA GLY A 356 -1.65 -6.29 -0.53
C GLY A 356 -1.86 -5.04 -1.37
N ALA A 357 -1.36 -5.08 -2.62
CA ALA A 357 -1.89 -4.29 -3.73
C ALA A 357 -3.37 -4.59 -3.98
N ALA A 358 -3.80 -5.84 -3.83
CA ALA A 358 -5.20 -6.24 -3.93
C ALA A 358 -5.51 -7.42 -2.99
N PRO A 359 -6.79 -7.63 -2.63
CA PRO A 359 -7.20 -8.81 -1.88
C PRO A 359 -6.93 -10.10 -2.68
N PRO A 360 -6.47 -11.20 -2.04
CA PRO A 360 -6.13 -11.31 -0.61
C PRO A 360 -4.86 -10.53 -0.22
N LEU A 361 -4.96 -9.65 0.78
CA LEU A 361 -3.92 -8.64 1.04
C LEU A 361 -2.57 -9.19 1.56
N HIS A 362 -2.51 -10.48 1.89
CA HIS A 362 -1.30 -11.16 2.32
C HIS A 362 -0.52 -11.78 1.13
N VAL A 363 -1.11 -11.78 -0.07
CA VAL A 363 -0.50 -12.32 -1.29
C VAL A 363 -0.01 -11.16 -2.16
N GLY A 364 1.20 -11.27 -2.72
CA GLY A 364 1.68 -10.41 -3.81
C GLY A 364 1.22 -10.99 -5.13
N LEU A 365 0.05 -10.56 -5.61
CA LEU A 365 -0.51 -11.02 -6.90
C LEU A 365 0.42 -10.65 -8.07
N GLN A 366 0.21 -11.27 -9.22
CA GLN A 366 0.99 -11.05 -10.43
C GLN A 366 0.07 -10.64 -11.58
N LEU A 367 0.55 -9.75 -12.45
CA LEU A 367 -0.09 -9.44 -13.72
C LEU A 367 0.56 -10.26 -14.82
N TRP A 368 -0.23 -11.08 -15.50
CA TRP A 368 0.21 -11.81 -16.68
C TRP A 368 -0.27 -11.06 -17.91
N VAL A 369 0.67 -10.52 -18.68
CA VAL A 369 0.41 -9.88 -19.97
C VAL A 369 0.59 -10.92 -21.06
N LEU A 370 -0.48 -11.20 -21.77
CA LEU A 370 -0.60 -12.22 -22.79
C LEU A 370 -0.94 -11.60 -24.14
N ARG A 371 -0.58 -12.28 -25.22
CA ARG A 371 -1.00 -11.92 -26.58
C ARG A 371 -1.37 -13.18 -27.34
N ARG A 372 -2.51 -13.21 -28.03
CA ARG A 372 -2.82 -14.33 -28.93
C ARG A 372 -1.86 -14.29 -30.12
N PRO A 373 -1.07 -15.34 -30.38
CA PRO A 373 -0.14 -15.35 -31.50
C PRO A 373 -0.84 -15.14 -32.85
N GLU A 374 -0.24 -14.32 -33.71
CA GLU A 374 -0.72 -14.08 -35.07
C GLU A 374 -0.15 -15.16 -36.00
N PRO A 375 -0.98 -15.85 -36.81
CA PRO A 375 -0.47 -16.75 -37.84
C PRO A 375 0.48 -16.03 -38.80
N GLY A 376 1.74 -16.49 -38.87
CA GLY A 376 2.78 -15.83 -39.67
C GLY A 376 3.32 -14.52 -39.08
N GLY A 377 2.96 -14.19 -37.84
CA GLY A 377 3.51 -13.06 -37.12
C GLY A 377 4.98 -13.26 -36.69
N PRO A 378 5.65 -12.20 -36.23
CA PRO A 378 7.03 -12.28 -35.78
C PRO A 378 7.20 -13.21 -34.57
N GLU A 379 8.28 -13.98 -34.59
CA GLU A 379 8.65 -14.87 -33.48
C GLU A 379 8.88 -14.05 -32.20
N ARG A 380 8.59 -14.68 -31.05
CA ARG A 380 8.78 -14.09 -29.73
C ARG A 380 9.92 -14.81 -29.04
N GLY A 381 11.10 -14.19 -29.05
CA GLY A 381 12.32 -14.78 -28.51
C GLY A 381 12.44 -14.68 -26.98
N SER A 382 11.69 -13.79 -26.33
CA SER A 382 11.82 -13.50 -24.90
C SER A 382 10.50 -13.13 -24.21
N VAL A 383 10.48 -13.28 -22.88
CA VAL A 383 9.39 -12.87 -21.98
C VAL A 383 9.94 -11.88 -20.96
N LEU A 384 9.23 -10.77 -20.73
CA LEU A 384 9.60 -9.78 -19.71
C LEU A 384 9.17 -10.24 -18.32
N PHE A 385 10.07 -10.13 -17.35
CA PHE A 385 9.77 -10.29 -15.93
C PHE A 385 10.04 -8.98 -15.21
N VAL A 386 9.11 -8.54 -14.37
CA VAL A 386 9.29 -7.38 -13.48
C VAL A 386 8.93 -7.79 -12.06
N ASP A 387 9.83 -7.55 -11.11
CA ASP A 387 9.58 -7.73 -9.69
C ASP A 387 9.41 -6.36 -9.02
N ALA A 388 8.18 -5.89 -8.95
CA ALA A 388 7.85 -4.69 -8.20
C ALA A 388 7.46 -4.99 -6.73
N ALA A 389 7.59 -6.24 -6.29
CA ALA A 389 7.44 -6.64 -4.90
C ALA A 389 8.76 -6.51 -4.11
N GLY A 390 9.90 -6.49 -4.81
CA GLY A 390 11.21 -6.14 -4.24
C GLY A 390 11.30 -4.66 -3.82
N PRO A 391 12.20 -4.32 -2.89
CA PRO A 391 12.52 -2.92 -2.61
C PRO A 391 13.02 -2.29 -3.91
N ALA A 392 12.43 -1.16 -4.33
CA ALA A 392 12.87 -0.44 -5.51
C ALA A 392 14.38 -0.22 -5.44
N THR A 393 15.13 -0.71 -6.43
CA THR A 393 16.54 -0.38 -6.57
C THR A 393 16.60 1.13 -6.82
N PRO A 394 17.28 1.92 -5.99
CA PRO A 394 17.45 3.33 -6.30
C PRO A 394 18.24 3.46 -7.59
N ALA A 395 17.67 4.13 -8.59
CA ALA A 395 18.40 4.56 -9.78
C ALA A 395 19.65 5.31 -9.32
N THR A 396 20.83 4.77 -9.64
CA THR A 396 22.18 5.34 -9.43
C THR A 396 22.24 6.51 -8.44
N GLY A 397 22.29 6.17 -7.16
CA GLY A 397 22.43 7.11 -6.05
C GLY A 397 22.22 6.43 -4.70
N GLU A 398 23.33 6.04 -4.07
CA GLU A 398 23.51 5.64 -2.66
C GLU A 398 22.47 4.70 -2.01
N GLN A 399 22.91 3.46 -1.82
CA GLN A 399 22.17 2.33 -1.24
C GLN A 399 21.90 2.52 0.27
N THR A 400 20.67 2.21 0.72
CA THR A 400 20.38 1.91 2.12
C THR A 400 19.84 0.49 2.27
N ALA A 401 20.58 -0.35 2.99
CA ALA A 401 20.22 -1.72 3.34
C ALA A 401 19.20 -1.76 4.49
N GLY A 402 18.15 -2.58 4.37
CA GLY A 402 17.18 -2.84 5.43
C GLY A 402 16.85 -4.33 5.54
N SER A 403 17.17 -4.92 6.70
CA SER A 403 16.74 -6.28 7.10
C SER A 403 15.38 -6.21 7.83
N PRO A 404 14.53 -7.25 7.78
CA PRO A 404 13.10 -7.15 8.03
C PRO A 404 12.76 -7.10 9.53
N ARG A 405 11.91 -6.14 9.93
CA ARG A 405 11.28 -6.14 11.26
C ARG A 405 9.86 -6.68 11.18
N THR A 406 9.62 -7.73 11.95
CA THR A 406 8.31 -8.29 12.31
C THR A 406 7.45 -7.25 13.04
N GLY A 407 6.25 -6.99 12.52
CA GLY A 407 5.24 -6.10 13.13
C GLY A 407 4.92 -4.87 12.27
N SER A 408 4.33 -5.07 11.09
CA SER A 408 4.00 -4.00 10.14
C SER A 408 2.54 -3.54 10.25
N SER A 409 2.34 -2.32 10.75
CA SER A 409 1.32 -1.45 10.15
C SER A 409 1.81 -1.16 8.72
N ARG A 410 1.18 -1.78 7.71
CA ARG A 410 1.60 -1.66 6.30
C ARG A 410 1.66 -0.19 5.91
N ALA A 411 2.83 0.28 5.45
CA ALA A 411 2.90 1.55 4.77
C ALA A 411 1.95 1.53 3.54
N PRO A 412 1.25 2.63 3.24
CA PRO A 412 0.42 2.71 2.06
C PRO A 412 1.25 2.48 0.79
N ILE A 413 0.66 1.78 -0.18
CA ILE A 413 1.33 1.47 -1.46
C ILE A 413 1.43 2.76 -2.28
N ASP A 414 2.65 3.10 -2.71
CA ASP A 414 2.89 4.14 -3.70
C ASP A 414 2.50 3.63 -5.09
N TRP A 415 1.21 3.76 -5.41
CA TRP A 415 0.66 3.36 -6.71
C TRP A 415 1.25 4.15 -7.87
N ALA A 416 1.52 5.45 -7.68
CA ALA A 416 2.07 6.29 -8.75
C ALA A 416 3.47 5.82 -9.14
N GLY A 417 4.36 5.61 -8.17
CA GLY A 417 5.69 5.09 -8.41
C GLY A 417 5.69 3.65 -8.94
N LEU A 418 4.79 2.79 -8.43
CA LEU A 418 4.62 1.42 -8.91
C LEU A 418 4.21 1.38 -10.39
N THR A 419 3.18 2.14 -10.77
CA THR A 419 2.67 2.22 -12.14
C THR A 419 3.73 2.77 -13.07
N ALA A 420 4.36 3.90 -12.72
CA ALA A 420 5.38 4.53 -13.55
C ALA A 420 6.57 3.59 -13.86
N ARG A 421 7.10 2.88 -12.85
CA ARG A 421 8.20 1.93 -13.06
C ARG A 421 7.77 0.73 -13.91
N THR A 422 6.60 0.18 -13.63
CA THR A 422 6.08 -1.00 -14.35
C THR A 422 5.88 -0.68 -15.82
N LEU A 423 5.25 0.46 -16.13
CA LEU A 423 5.02 0.90 -17.50
C LEU A 423 6.32 1.27 -18.22
N ALA A 424 7.28 1.91 -17.55
CA ALA A 424 8.58 2.21 -18.16
C ALA A 424 9.30 0.94 -18.65
N HIS A 425 9.33 -0.14 -17.85
CA HIS A 425 9.89 -1.42 -18.29
C HIS A 425 9.07 -2.06 -19.42
N TRP A 426 7.74 -1.99 -19.33
CA TRP A 426 6.87 -2.56 -20.36
C TRP A 426 7.01 -1.85 -21.71
N GLU A 427 7.04 -0.53 -21.71
CA GLU A 427 7.24 0.30 -22.90
C GLU A 427 8.62 0.08 -23.52
N ALA A 428 9.69 0.04 -22.70
CA ALA A 428 11.03 -0.26 -23.18
C ALA A 428 11.11 -1.65 -23.84
N PHE A 429 10.51 -2.67 -23.22
CA PHE A 429 10.50 -4.03 -23.77
C PHE A 429 9.64 -4.15 -25.04
N THR A 430 8.51 -3.46 -25.10
CA THR A 430 7.65 -3.51 -26.30
C THR A 430 8.25 -2.76 -27.49
N ALA A 431 9.07 -1.74 -27.24
CA ALA A 431 9.80 -1.01 -28.27
C ALA A 431 10.99 -1.80 -28.83
N ASP A 432 11.80 -2.43 -27.98
CA ASP A 432 12.95 -3.25 -28.38
C ASP A 432 13.10 -4.49 -27.46
N PRO A 433 12.44 -5.61 -27.79
CA PRO A 433 12.51 -6.83 -26.98
C PRO A 433 13.90 -7.47 -26.92
N ASP A 434 14.69 -7.34 -27.99
CA ASP A 434 16.00 -8.00 -28.12
C ASP A 434 17.12 -7.15 -27.50
N GLY A 435 16.95 -5.81 -27.48
CA GLY A 435 17.86 -4.85 -26.86
C GLY A 435 17.47 -4.40 -25.45
N PHE A 436 16.48 -5.04 -24.80
CA PHE A 436 16.01 -4.65 -23.47
C PHE A 436 17.14 -4.69 -22.42
N ALA A 437 17.45 -3.54 -21.83
CA ALA A 437 18.43 -3.42 -20.76
C ALA A 437 17.87 -3.94 -19.43
N ALA A 438 18.40 -5.06 -18.94
CA ALA A 438 17.99 -5.63 -17.65
C ALA A 438 18.34 -4.70 -16.48
N GLU A 439 17.44 -4.61 -15.51
CA GLU A 439 17.67 -3.96 -14.22
C GLU A 439 17.75 -5.04 -13.12
N PRO A 440 18.95 -5.31 -12.57
CA PRO A 440 19.17 -6.31 -11.52
C PRO A 440 18.16 -6.24 -10.37
N GLY A 441 17.43 -7.32 -10.15
CA GLY A 441 16.44 -7.41 -9.07
C GLY A 441 15.12 -6.71 -9.33
N ALA A 442 14.95 -6.02 -10.46
CA ALA A 442 13.74 -5.27 -10.80
C ALA A 442 13.11 -5.73 -12.12
N ALA A 443 13.88 -5.86 -13.21
CA ALA A 443 13.34 -6.24 -14.52
C ALA A 443 14.35 -6.98 -15.40
N ARG A 444 13.89 -7.99 -16.15
CA ARG A 444 14.72 -8.74 -17.12
C ARG A 444 13.87 -9.33 -18.23
N ALA A 445 14.32 -9.22 -19.48
CA ALA A 445 13.81 -10.01 -20.59
C ALA A 445 14.56 -11.35 -20.64
N VAL A 446 13.85 -12.46 -20.46
CA VAL A 446 14.47 -13.80 -20.43
C VAL A 446 14.16 -14.54 -21.74
N PRO A 447 15.17 -15.11 -22.41
CA PRO A 447 14.96 -15.91 -23.62
C PRO A 447 14.01 -17.10 -23.38
N VAL A 448 13.14 -17.38 -24.36
CA VAL A 448 12.21 -18.51 -24.32
C VAL A 448 12.94 -19.83 -24.11
N VAL A 449 14.12 -20.01 -24.71
CA VAL A 449 14.95 -21.21 -24.54
C VAL A 449 15.37 -21.44 -23.09
N ASP A 450 15.65 -20.37 -22.34
CA ASP A 450 16.08 -20.45 -20.94
C ASP A 450 14.91 -20.72 -20.00
N LEU A 451 13.69 -20.36 -20.42
CA LEU A 451 12.46 -20.63 -19.67
C LEU A 451 11.94 -22.06 -19.86
N LEU A 452 12.32 -22.73 -20.94
CA LEU A 452 11.91 -24.10 -21.25
C LEU A 452 12.81 -25.15 -20.58
N ASP A 453 13.12 -24.93 -19.29
CA ASP A 453 13.81 -25.89 -18.42
C ASP A 453 12.85 -26.95 -17.85
N ASP A 454 13.36 -27.83 -16.97
CA ASP A 454 12.55 -28.89 -16.35
C ASP A 454 11.45 -28.37 -15.40
N LEU A 455 11.49 -27.10 -15.00
CA LEU A 455 10.55 -26.48 -14.06
C LEU A 455 9.55 -25.56 -14.76
N VAL A 456 9.96 -24.89 -15.83
CA VAL A 456 9.24 -23.83 -16.55
C VAL A 456 8.66 -22.83 -15.55
N ASP A 457 9.54 -22.23 -14.77
CA ASP A 457 9.20 -21.32 -13.68
C ASP A 457 9.13 -19.87 -14.20
N LEU A 458 7.94 -19.27 -14.14
CA LEU A 458 7.68 -17.90 -14.57
C LEU A 458 7.64 -16.91 -13.41
N THR A 459 8.21 -17.25 -12.25
CA THR A 459 8.19 -16.39 -11.06
C THR A 459 9.12 -15.18 -11.25
N PRO A 460 8.62 -13.92 -11.28
CA PRO A 460 9.47 -12.76 -11.56
C PRO A 460 10.67 -12.63 -10.64
N ALA A 461 10.49 -12.82 -9.33
CA ALA A 461 11.56 -12.77 -8.35
C ALA A 461 12.72 -13.75 -8.60
N ARG A 462 12.46 -14.89 -9.29
CA ARG A 462 13.51 -15.83 -9.71
C ARG A 462 14.22 -15.35 -10.97
N GLN A 463 13.47 -14.75 -11.88
CA GLN A 463 13.95 -14.37 -13.22
C GLN A 463 14.72 -13.05 -13.24
N VAL A 464 14.34 -12.09 -12.39
CA VAL A 464 15.02 -10.78 -12.31
C VAL A 464 16.26 -10.79 -11.42
N ARG A 465 16.40 -11.80 -10.55
CA ARG A 465 17.63 -12.00 -9.79
C ARG A 465 18.71 -12.40 -10.80
N VAL A 466 19.74 -11.58 -10.85
CA VAL A 466 20.90 -11.74 -11.74
C VAL A 466 21.32 -13.21 -11.75
N ALA A 467 21.15 -13.87 -12.89
CA ALA A 467 21.93 -15.05 -13.19
C ALA A 467 23.39 -14.55 -13.26
N PRO A 468 24.33 -15.11 -12.49
CA PRO A 468 25.69 -14.57 -12.44
C PRO A 468 26.45 -14.53 -13.79
N ALA A 469 25.87 -15.14 -14.82
CA ALA A 469 26.36 -15.12 -16.20
C ALA A 469 26.26 -13.74 -16.89
N ASP A 470 25.43 -12.81 -16.39
CA ASP A 470 25.18 -11.51 -17.04
C ASP A 470 26.05 -10.36 -16.50
N VAL A 471 26.91 -10.62 -15.50
CA VAL A 471 27.82 -9.61 -14.94
C VAL A 471 29.20 -9.82 -15.53
N ASP A 472 29.79 -8.77 -16.12
CA ASP A 472 31.18 -8.81 -16.59
C ASP A 472 32.10 -9.21 -15.42
N PRO A 473 32.83 -10.35 -15.51
CA PRO A 473 33.76 -10.79 -14.48
C PRO A 473 34.79 -9.72 -14.09
N ALA A 474 35.22 -8.87 -15.04
CA ALA A 474 36.16 -7.79 -14.78
C ALA A 474 35.54 -6.70 -13.90
N GLU A 475 34.29 -6.32 -14.16
CA GLU A 475 33.56 -5.33 -13.35
C GLU A 475 33.29 -5.86 -11.94
N LEU A 476 32.85 -7.12 -11.82
CA LEU A 476 32.61 -7.74 -10.52
C LEU A 476 33.89 -7.84 -9.70
N SER A 477 35.00 -8.26 -10.32
CA SER A 477 36.31 -8.30 -9.67
C SER A 477 36.74 -6.92 -9.17
N ALA A 478 36.59 -5.87 -9.98
CA ALA A 478 36.94 -4.50 -9.58
C ALA A 478 36.08 -3.99 -8.41
N ARG A 479 34.78 -4.31 -8.40
CA ARG A 479 33.86 -3.98 -7.29
C ARG A 479 34.23 -4.73 -6.02
N THR A 480 34.54 -6.02 -6.11
CA THR A 480 34.99 -6.84 -4.98
C THR A 480 36.31 -6.32 -4.40
N ASP A 481 37.27 -5.94 -5.24
CA ASP A 481 38.54 -5.35 -4.79
C ASP A 481 38.34 -4.01 -4.08
N THR A 482 37.43 -3.19 -4.60
CA THR A 482 37.07 -1.91 -3.98
C THR A 482 36.41 -2.13 -2.63
N GLY A 483 35.41 -3.01 -2.54
CA GLY A 483 34.76 -3.38 -1.27
C GLY A 483 35.76 -3.91 -0.23
N ARG A 484 36.70 -4.78 -0.65
CA ARG A 484 37.78 -5.26 0.23
C ARG A 484 38.68 -4.13 0.75
N ARG A 485 39.07 -3.17 -0.11
CA ARG A 485 39.90 -2.02 0.29
C ARG A 485 39.17 -1.14 1.30
N GLU A 486 37.91 -0.79 1.02
CA GLU A 486 37.09 0.04 1.91
C GLU A 486 36.83 -0.65 3.26
N LEU A 487 36.55 -1.95 3.24
CA LEU A 487 36.42 -2.76 4.46
C LEU A 487 37.71 -2.75 5.28
N THR A 488 38.86 -2.89 4.62
CA THR A 488 40.17 -2.86 5.29
C THR A 488 40.43 -1.51 5.95
N GLU A 489 40.11 -0.41 5.26
CA GLU A 489 40.24 0.94 5.80
C GLU A 489 39.28 1.18 6.97
N ALA A 490 38.02 0.77 6.84
CA ALA A 490 37.02 0.87 7.90
C ALA A 490 37.41 0.06 9.15
N ALA A 491 37.97 -1.14 8.96
CA ALA A 491 38.47 -1.98 10.05
C ALA A 491 39.66 -1.33 10.78
N ARG A 492 40.62 -0.72 10.06
CA ARG A 492 41.71 0.03 10.68
C ARG A 492 41.20 1.24 11.47
N SER A 493 40.29 2.02 10.87
CA SER A 493 39.69 3.17 11.54
C SER A 493 38.93 2.79 12.82
N LEU A 494 38.25 1.63 12.81
CA LEU A 494 37.61 1.06 13.99
C LEU A 494 38.63 0.67 15.07
N LEU A 495 39.72 0.00 14.70
CA LEU A 495 40.80 -0.35 15.63
C LEU A 495 41.41 0.90 16.28
N ASP A 496 41.66 1.95 15.51
CA ASP A 496 42.18 3.22 16.03
C ASP A 496 41.23 3.86 17.04
N ALA A 497 39.91 3.82 16.78
CA ALA A 497 38.92 4.31 17.74
C ALA A 497 38.79 3.42 18.98
N ALA A 498 38.96 2.11 18.83
CA ALA A 498 38.89 1.16 19.95
C ALA A 498 40.10 1.26 20.88
N ASN A 499 41.27 1.67 20.34
CA ASN A 499 42.52 1.81 21.09
C ASN A 499 42.62 3.10 21.92
N LEU A 500 41.55 3.89 22.02
CA LEU A 500 41.48 5.05 22.92
C LEU A 500 41.42 4.59 24.40
N THR A 501 42.60 4.47 25.00
CA THR A 501 42.81 4.16 26.42
C THR A 501 42.94 5.43 27.27
N GLY A 502 42.63 5.34 28.56
CA GLY A 502 42.68 6.49 29.49
C GLY A 502 41.55 6.56 30.52
N TRP A 503 40.66 5.58 30.51
CA TRP A 503 39.56 5.44 31.47
C TRP A 503 40.11 4.94 32.81
N SER A 504 39.89 5.70 33.88
CA SER A 504 40.31 5.35 35.23
C SER A 504 39.09 5.07 36.11
N GLU A 505 39.20 4.09 37.00
CA GLU A 505 38.15 3.80 37.99
C GLU A 505 37.96 5.01 38.93
N PRO A 506 36.71 5.38 39.28
CA PRO A 506 36.44 6.54 40.13
C PRO A 506 36.79 6.33 41.62
N GLY A 507 37.48 5.23 41.97
CA GLY A 507 37.78 4.81 43.34
C GLY A 507 37.00 3.56 43.75
N THR A 508 36.65 3.43 45.04
CA THR A 508 36.00 2.25 45.62
C THR A 508 34.48 2.16 45.44
N SER A 509 33.82 3.21 44.96
CA SER A 509 32.37 3.21 44.65
C SER A 509 32.03 4.08 43.45
N ALA A 510 30.92 3.78 42.77
CA ALA A 510 30.41 4.62 41.69
C ALA A 510 30.11 6.05 42.19
N ARG A 511 30.33 7.04 41.33
CA ARG A 511 29.98 8.45 41.64
C ARG A 511 28.47 8.61 41.61
N ASP A 512 27.92 9.24 42.65
CA ASP A 512 26.53 9.71 42.65
C ASP A 512 26.45 11.13 42.09
N TRP A 513 25.51 11.37 41.18
CA TRP A 513 25.41 12.62 40.44
C TRP A 513 24.30 13.49 41.02
N ARG A 514 24.64 14.74 41.38
CA ARG A 514 23.61 15.77 41.55
C ARG A 514 23.09 16.17 40.19
N THR A 515 21.84 15.82 39.88
CA THR A 515 21.23 16.10 38.57
C THR A 515 20.23 17.23 38.61
N ALA A 516 20.11 17.99 37.52
CA ALA A 516 18.99 18.87 37.22
C ALA A 516 18.16 18.29 36.06
N THR A 517 16.89 18.68 35.94
CA THR A 517 16.11 18.32 34.75
C THR A 517 16.39 19.28 33.60
N ALA A 518 16.18 18.85 32.36
CA ALA A 518 16.26 19.74 31.20
C ALA A 518 15.33 20.97 31.38
N SER A 519 14.17 20.81 32.02
CA SER A 519 13.27 21.92 32.36
C SER A 519 13.90 22.94 33.30
N ASP A 520 14.69 22.49 34.28
CA ASP A 520 15.42 23.37 35.20
C ASP A 520 16.55 24.12 34.49
N LEU A 521 17.26 23.44 33.57
CA LEU A 521 18.28 24.09 32.73
C LEU A 521 17.69 25.11 31.76
N VAL A 522 16.48 24.85 31.22
CA VAL A 522 15.73 25.83 30.42
C VAL A 522 15.33 27.04 31.27
N ARG A 523 14.79 26.82 32.47
CA ARG A 523 14.43 27.92 33.39
C ARG A 523 15.65 28.76 33.79
N GLY A 524 16.80 28.11 33.96
CA GLY A 524 18.07 28.75 34.27
C GLY A 524 18.80 29.37 33.08
N GLY A 525 18.24 29.28 31.86
CA GLY A 525 18.80 29.83 30.63
C GLY A 525 20.07 29.14 30.12
N ALA A 526 20.41 27.95 30.61
CA ALA A 526 21.56 27.18 30.14
C ALA A 526 21.24 26.31 28.91
N LEU A 527 19.96 26.19 28.57
CA LEU A 527 19.43 25.32 27.53
C LEU A 527 18.18 25.93 26.91
N THR A 528 18.02 25.83 25.59
CA THR A 528 16.78 26.18 24.89
C THR A 528 16.13 24.91 24.32
N LEU A 529 14.83 24.73 24.52
CA LEU A 529 14.09 23.58 23.99
C LEU A 529 13.17 24.03 22.84
N LEU A 530 13.41 23.48 21.66
CA LEU A 530 12.66 23.75 20.44
C LEU A 530 11.98 22.46 19.94
N ARG A 531 10.79 22.59 19.36
CA ARG A 531 10.02 21.47 18.82
C ARG A 531 9.37 21.87 17.49
N ALA A 532 9.26 20.92 16.57
CA ALA A 532 8.34 21.06 15.46
C ALA A 532 6.89 21.01 15.98
N VAL A 533 6.03 21.90 15.51
CA VAL A 533 4.58 21.88 15.82
C VAL A 533 3.88 21.12 14.68
N PRO A 534 3.26 19.96 14.93
CA PRO A 534 2.49 19.25 13.91
C PRO A 534 1.22 20.04 13.55
N ASP A 535 0.79 19.97 12.29
CA ASP A 535 -0.44 20.63 11.81
C ASP A 535 -1.69 19.90 12.32
N PRO A 536 -2.58 20.53 13.10
CA PRO A 536 -3.90 19.98 13.36
C PRO A 536 -4.83 20.41 12.23
N LYS A 537 -4.96 19.55 11.21
CA LYS A 537 -5.79 19.67 9.98
C LYS A 537 -5.02 20.21 8.78
N GLY A 538 -4.96 19.41 7.72
CA GLY A 538 -4.45 19.81 6.40
C GLY A 538 -5.23 20.99 5.84
N ALA A 539 -4.66 22.18 6.01
CA ALA A 539 -5.13 23.39 5.33
C ALA A 539 -4.37 23.50 4.01
N GLU A 540 -5.09 23.33 2.91
CA GLU A 540 -4.62 23.66 1.56
C GLU A 540 -4.07 25.08 1.55
N THR A 541 -2.77 25.24 1.27
CA THR A 541 -2.19 26.51 0.92
C THR A 541 -1.90 26.50 -0.57
N ASN A 542 -2.80 27.13 -1.34
CA ASN A 542 -2.58 27.48 -2.74
C ASN A 542 -1.45 28.52 -2.82
N GLY A 543 -0.24 28.05 -3.12
CA GLY A 543 0.91 28.89 -3.44
C GLY A 543 1.98 28.05 -4.12
N ALA A 544 2.28 28.36 -5.39
CA ALA A 544 3.35 27.70 -6.12
C ALA A 544 4.69 27.86 -5.37
N PRO A 545 5.51 26.80 -5.24
CA PRO A 545 6.81 26.92 -4.59
C PRO A 545 7.73 27.82 -5.43
N SER A 546 8.07 28.98 -4.88
CA SER A 546 9.21 29.78 -5.34
C SER A 546 10.47 28.93 -5.24
N ALA A 547 11.30 28.95 -6.29
CA ALA A 547 12.58 28.25 -6.38
C ALA A 547 13.64 28.81 -5.42
N ALA A 548 13.40 28.68 -4.11
CA ALA A 548 14.38 28.86 -3.05
C ALA A 548 14.82 27.46 -2.60
N MET A 549 16.14 27.24 -2.56
CA MET A 549 16.84 26.00 -2.21
C MET A 549 16.01 25.04 -1.34
N ALA A 550 15.79 23.80 -1.81
CA ALA A 550 15.08 22.77 -1.06
C ALA A 550 15.79 22.55 0.29
N ILE A 551 15.23 23.10 1.37
CA ILE A 551 15.81 22.98 2.70
C ILE A 551 15.56 21.55 3.20
N ALA A 552 16.61 20.75 3.37
CA ALA A 552 16.46 19.36 3.80
C ALA A 552 15.86 19.28 5.22
N VAL A 553 15.04 18.26 5.49
CA VAL A 553 14.41 18.05 6.80
C VAL A 553 15.08 16.88 7.52
N LEU A 554 15.53 17.07 8.76
CA LEU A 554 16.11 15.98 9.54
C LEU A 554 15.00 15.14 10.19
N THR A 555 15.03 13.83 10.01
CA THR A 555 14.04 12.90 10.57
C THR A 555 14.57 12.11 11.77
N GLY A 556 13.66 11.54 12.57
CA GLY A 556 14.05 10.66 13.68
C GLY A 556 14.76 9.38 13.21
N ALA A 557 14.56 8.98 11.95
CA ALA A 557 15.25 7.85 11.35
C ALA A 557 16.69 8.20 10.96
N ASP A 558 16.94 9.46 10.58
CA ASP A 558 18.29 9.96 10.29
C ASP A 558 19.15 9.96 11.56
N ILE A 559 18.58 10.36 12.70
CA ILE A 559 19.22 10.26 14.01
C ILE A 559 19.55 8.79 14.34
N ALA A 560 18.61 7.87 14.12
CA ALA A 560 18.80 6.45 14.42
C ALA A 560 19.89 5.79 13.56
N ARG A 561 19.99 6.20 12.28
CA ARG A 561 20.99 5.66 11.34
C ARG A 561 22.32 6.41 11.36
N GLY A 562 22.34 7.65 11.84
CA GLY A 562 23.48 8.55 11.71
C GLY A 562 23.68 9.02 10.27
N THR A 563 22.60 9.17 9.50
CA THR A 563 22.63 9.67 8.11
C THR A 563 22.36 11.18 8.07
N GLY A 564 22.58 11.82 6.92
CA GLY A 564 22.17 13.21 6.69
C GLY A 564 20.64 13.37 6.69
N PRO A 565 20.13 14.62 6.62
CA PRO A 565 18.70 14.91 6.57
C PRO A 565 18.03 14.35 5.30
N THR A 566 17.01 13.48 5.45
CA THR A 566 16.32 12.82 4.31
C THR A 566 14.85 13.21 4.11
N GLY A 567 14.27 13.99 5.01
CA GLY A 567 12.85 14.34 4.98
C GLY A 567 12.50 15.44 3.96
N ALA A 568 11.23 15.45 3.52
CA ALA A 568 10.69 16.44 2.60
C ALA A 568 10.04 17.63 3.33
N VAL A 569 10.19 18.85 2.78
CA VAL A 569 9.63 20.10 3.35
C VAL A 569 8.10 20.08 3.39
N ALA A 570 7.43 19.34 2.50
CA ALA A 570 5.98 19.30 2.38
C ALA A 570 5.25 18.83 3.65
N GLU A 571 5.95 18.17 4.58
CA GLU A 571 5.40 17.71 5.86
C GLU A 571 5.50 18.75 7.00
N LEU A 572 6.05 19.94 6.74
CA LEU A 572 6.30 20.99 7.72
C LEU A 572 5.67 22.33 7.30
N ARG A 573 5.17 23.11 8.27
CA ARG A 573 5.00 24.57 8.06
C ARG A 573 6.39 25.21 7.97
N SER A 574 6.83 25.52 6.76
CA SER A 574 8.15 26.10 6.48
C SER A 574 8.49 27.37 7.29
N GLU A 575 7.48 28.12 7.76
CA GLU A 575 7.70 29.40 8.45
C GLU A 575 7.99 29.28 9.95
N THR A 576 7.78 28.12 10.58
CA THR A 576 7.92 27.96 12.05
C THR A 576 8.76 26.76 12.49
N ALA A 577 9.26 25.95 11.55
CA ALA A 577 10.17 24.85 11.87
C ALA A 577 11.55 25.40 12.29
N PRO A 578 12.09 25.02 13.45
CA PRO A 578 13.43 25.44 13.86
C PRO A 578 14.51 25.01 12.88
N VAL A 579 15.42 25.92 12.54
CA VAL A 579 16.64 25.62 11.77
C VAL A 579 17.70 25.07 12.72
N ILE A 580 18.27 23.92 12.34
CA ILE A 580 19.31 23.22 13.07
C ILE A 580 20.63 23.98 12.92
N ALA A 581 21.33 24.16 14.04
CA ALA A 581 22.66 24.76 14.11
C ALA A 581 23.68 23.73 14.63
N VAL A 582 24.94 23.91 14.25
CA VAL A 582 26.05 23.09 14.77
C VAL A 582 26.06 23.13 16.30
N GLY A 583 26.17 21.97 16.93
CA GLY A 583 26.17 21.82 18.39
C GLY A 583 24.78 21.70 19.02
N ASP A 584 23.69 21.77 18.25
CA ASP A 584 22.37 21.40 18.73
C ASP A 584 22.31 19.91 19.09
N VAL A 585 21.58 19.58 20.16
CA VAL A 585 21.38 18.21 20.61
C VAL A 585 19.97 17.75 20.23
N LEU A 586 19.90 16.79 19.31
CA LEU A 586 18.69 16.33 18.64
C LEU A 586 18.24 15.01 19.25
N VAL A 587 17.02 14.96 19.76
CA VAL A 587 16.49 13.80 20.51
C VAL A 587 15.21 13.29 19.85
N ARG A 588 15.16 11.99 19.57
CA ARG A 588 13.96 11.34 19.03
C ARG A 588 12.83 11.38 20.07
N GLY A 589 11.64 11.79 19.64
CA GLY A 589 10.45 11.92 20.50
C GLY A 589 9.74 10.60 20.81
N ILE A 590 10.11 9.52 20.12
CA ILE A 590 9.59 8.16 20.36
C ILE A 590 10.76 7.26 20.75
N ALA A 591 10.72 6.73 21.96
CA ALA A 591 11.67 5.76 22.47
C ALA A 591 11.37 4.37 21.89
N GLY A 592 12.40 3.74 21.32
CA GLY A 592 12.31 2.45 20.63
C GLY A 592 12.94 2.47 19.24
N GLY A 593 13.04 1.29 18.62
CA GLY A 593 13.81 1.08 17.39
C GLY A 593 15.31 0.92 17.67
N GLY A 594 16.06 0.36 16.71
CA GLY A 594 17.52 0.27 16.81
C GLY A 594 18.20 1.62 16.56
N GLY A 595 19.41 1.81 17.08
CA GLY A 595 20.19 3.05 16.92
C GLY A 595 20.19 3.96 18.16
N PRO A 596 20.93 5.08 18.13
CA PRO A 596 20.97 6.05 19.22
C PRO A 596 19.65 6.83 19.29
N MET A 597 19.33 7.34 20.48
CA MET A 597 18.19 8.22 20.73
C MET A 597 18.54 9.70 20.50
N CYS A 598 19.84 10.01 20.56
CA CYS A 598 20.36 11.36 20.51
C CYS A 598 21.48 11.51 19.44
N ARG A 599 21.57 12.71 18.82
CA ARG A 599 22.67 13.13 17.94
C ARG A 599 23.07 14.57 18.27
N VAL A 600 24.36 14.87 18.24
CA VAL A 600 24.87 16.25 18.24
C VAL A 600 24.99 16.70 16.79
N ALA A 601 24.37 17.82 16.42
CA ALA A 601 24.35 18.35 15.08
C ALA A 601 25.75 18.82 14.64
N ASP A 602 26.16 18.40 13.45
CA ASP A 602 27.42 18.78 12.80
C ASP A 602 27.19 19.77 11.64
N GLU A 603 28.24 20.07 10.86
CA GLU A 603 28.16 20.96 9.69
C GLU A 603 27.22 20.44 8.60
N GLY A 604 27.02 19.12 8.49
CA GLY A 604 26.11 18.50 7.52
C GLY A 604 24.64 18.57 7.94
N ASP A 605 24.35 18.76 9.23
CA ASP A 605 22.99 18.99 9.74
C ASP A 605 22.62 20.48 9.76
N ALA A 606 23.62 21.36 9.79
CA ALA A 606 23.40 22.79 9.91
C ALA A 606 22.64 23.36 8.71
N GLY A 607 21.61 24.17 8.98
CA GLY A 607 20.75 24.73 7.93
C GLY A 607 19.55 23.85 7.55
N ALA A 608 19.50 22.58 8.01
CA ALA A 608 18.33 21.72 7.84
C ALA A 608 17.18 22.13 8.79
N LEU A 609 15.95 21.80 8.41
CA LEU A 609 14.78 21.98 9.26
C LEU A 609 14.59 20.80 10.22
N LEU A 610 14.15 21.09 11.44
CA LEU A 610 13.78 20.09 12.43
C LEU A 610 12.49 19.36 12.02
N GLY A 611 12.58 18.06 11.75
CA GLY A 611 11.43 17.24 11.40
C GLY A 611 10.45 16.96 12.56
N PRO A 612 9.28 16.39 12.23
CA PRO A 612 8.27 16.03 13.22
C PRO A 612 8.79 14.97 14.20
N HIS A 613 8.27 14.99 15.43
CA HIS A 613 8.65 14.05 16.49
C HIS A 613 10.14 14.06 16.87
N ILE A 614 10.83 15.17 16.66
CA ILE A 614 12.18 15.42 17.18
C ILE A 614 12.15 16.60 18.15
N HIS A 615 12.90 16.49 19.23
CA HIS A 615 13.15 17.57 20.18
C HIS A 615 14.55 18.11 19.95
N LEU A 616 14.69 19.42 19.78
CA LEU A 616 15.97 20.10 19.63
C LEU A 616 16.30 20.81 20.94
N LEU A 617 17.42 20.45 21.53
CA LEU A 617 17.96 21.02 22.75
C LEU A 617 19.21 21.83 22.37
N ARG A 618 19.13 23.15 22.45
CA ARG A 618 20.23 24.07 22.09
C ARG A 618 20.94 24.55 23.36
N PRO A 619 22.13 24.01 23.70
CA PRO A 619 22.87 24.42 24.88
C PRO A 619 23.51 25.79 24.70
N ASP A 620 23.67 26.54 25.81
CA ASP A 620 24.55 27.71 25.85
C ASP A 620 26.00 27.23 26.00
N PRO A 621 26.88 27.42 24.99
CA PRO A 621 28.24 26.88 25.00
C PRO A 621 29.14 27.47 26.10
N ALA A 622 28.75 28.60 26.72
CA ALA A 622 29.45 29.16 27.87
C ALA A 622 29.11 28.44 29.18
N ARG A 623 28.09 27.57 29.20
CA ARG A 623 27.53 26.97 30.42
C ARG A 623 27.30 25.46 30.33
N LEU A 624 27.09 24.92 29.14
CA LEU A 624 26.74 23.52 28.90
C LEU A 624 27.43 22.99 27.63
N ASP A 625 28.14 21.88 27.75
CA ASP A 625 28.78 21.20 26.61
C ASP A 625 27.79 20.28 25.88
N SER A 626 27.75 20.34 24.53
CA SER A 626 26.78 19.59 23.72
C SER A 626 27.00 18.08 23.76
N TRP A 627 28.25 17.61 23.77
CA TRP A 627 28.56 16.17 23.79
C TRP A 627 28.36 15.58 25.18
N PHE A 628 28.64 16.35 26.23
CA PHE A 628 28.27 16.02 27.60
C PHE A 628 26.76 15.83 27.73
N LEU A 629 26.00 16.81 27.25
CA LEU A 629 24.54 16.78 27.26
C LEU A 629 24.01 15.55 26.51
N ALA A 630 24.49 15.31 25.28
CA ALA A 630 24.06 14.18 24.46
C ALA A 630 24.38 12.83 25.11
N GLY A 631 25.57 12.66 25.69
CA GLY A 631 25.99 11.41 26.30
C GLY A 631 25.13 10.99 27.50
N PHE A 632 24.78 11.95 28.38
CA PHE A 632 23.90 11.66 29.51
C PHE A 632 22.43 11.50 29.10
N ILE A 633 21.97 12.22 28.08
CA ILE A 633 20.61 12.06 27.54
C ILE A 633 20.42 10.69 26.87
N ASP A 634 21.40 10.21 26.09
CA ASP A 634 21.32 8.94 25.35
C ASP A 634 21.36 7.70 26.27
N ALA A 635 21.61 7.87 27.56
CA ALA A 635 21.61 6.78 28.54
C ALA A 635 20.22 6.13 28.67
N ALA A 636 20.18 4.80 28.58
CA ALA A 636 18.93 4.02 28.56
C ALA A 636 18.01 4.30 29.76
N ASP A 637 18.57 4.38 30.97
CA ASP A 637 17.82 4.68 32.20
C ASP A 637 17.23 6.09 32.20
N ASN A 638 17.93 7.05 31.59
CA ASN A 638 17.48 8.43 31.48
C ASN A 638 16.32 8.55 30.49
N ILE A 639 16.45 7.90 29.32
CA ILE A 639 15.36 7.82 28.33
C ILE A 639 14.15 7.10 28.92
N ALA A 640 14.34 5.96 29.59
CA ALA A 640 13.27 5.20 30.21
C ALA A 640 12.55 6.02 31.30
N GLY A 641 13.31 6.68 32.18
CA GLY A 641 12.76 7.53 33.23
C GLY A 641 12.06 8.80 32.73
N ALA A 642 12.42 9.27 31.53
CA ALA A 642 11.78 10.43 30.88
C ALA A 642 10.64 10.04 29.92
N SER A 643 10.36 8.76 29.71
CA SER A 643 9.35 8.29 28.75
C SER A 643 7.96 8.07 29.37
N THR A 644 6.90 8.21 28.57
CA THR A 644 5.50 7.97 28.96
C THR A 644 4.73 7.22 27.88
N GLY A 645 3.80 6.33 28.26
CA GLY A 645 2.95 5.56 27.34
C GLY A 645 2.97 4.06 27.64
N SER A 646 1.96 3.31 27.17
CA SER A 646 1.84 1.86 27.40
C SER A 646 2.24 1.00 26.19
N THR A 647 2.15 1.53 24.98
CA THR A 647 2.45 0.81 23.72
C THR A 647 3.50 1.54 22.88
N VAL A 648 3.43 2.88 22.84
CA VAL A 648 4.44 3.75 22.25
C VAL A 648 4.99 4.62 23.36
N LEU A 649 6.30 4.54 23.60
CA LEU A 649 6.97 5.30 24.65
C LEU A 649 7.37 6.67 24.07
N HIS A 650 6.67 7.72 24.49
CA HIS A 650 6.99 9.09 24.10
C HIS A 650 7.98 9.70 25.08
N VAL A 651 9.10 10.23 24.57
CA VAL A 651 10.10 10.91 25.39
C VAL A 651 9.57 12.28 25.79
N VAL A 652 9.57 12.57 27.09
CA VAL A 652 9.24 13.90 27.62
C VAL A 652 10.57 14.64 27.85
N PRO A 653 11.02 15.52 26.93
CA PRO A 653 12.35 16.11 26.97
C PRO A 653 12.61 16.88 28.28
N GLY A 654 11.58 17.52 28.84
CA GLY A 654 11.68 18.25 30.09
C GLY A 654 12.04 17.41 31.32
N ARG A 655 11.87 16.08 31.28
CA ARG A 655 12.17 15.14 32.37
C ARG A 655 13.57 14.52 32.28
N LEU A 656 14.28 14.73 31.18
CA LEU A 656 15.66 14.25 31.02
C LEU A 656 16.54 14.84 32.12
N ARG A 657 17.36 14.00 32.74
CA ARG A 657 18.23 14.37 33.87
C ARG A 657 19.65 14.57 33.38
N ILE A 658 20.28 15.67 33.81
CA ILE A 658 21.64 16.04 33.42
C ILE A 658 22.44 16.34 34.69
N PRO A 659 23.62 15.71 34.89
CA PRO A 659 24.49 16.02 36.02
C PRO A 659 24.96 17.48 36.02
N LEU A 660 25.03 18.08 37.21
CA LEU A 660 25.55 19.43 37.41
C LEU A 660 27.05 19.36 37.71
N LEU A 661 27.86 19.66 36.70
CA LEU A 661 29.33 19.70 36.79
C LEU A 661 29.89 21.04 36.31
N PRO A 662 31.09 21.45 36.78
CA PRO A 662 31.81 22.57 36.19
C PRO A 662 32.07 22.35 34.69
N LEU A 663 32.05 23.41 33.89
CA LEU A 663 32.15 23.32 32.42
C LEU A 663 33.42 22.58 31.95
N GLU A 664 34.53 22.71 32.66
CA GLU A 664 35.77 22.00 32.36
C GLU A 664 35.61 20.48 32.49
N GLU A 665 34.94 20.01 33.55
CA GLU A 665 34.65 18.59 33.75
C GLU A 665 33.59 18.12 32.74
N GLN A 666 32.58 18.94 32.42
CA GLN A 666 31.63 18.63 31.35
C GLN A 666 32.35 18.39 30.03
N ARG A 667 33.27 19.26 29.61
CA ARG A 667 34.04 19.12 28.37
C ARG A 667 34.86 17.83 28.33
N ARG A 668 35.46 17.43 29.46
CA ARG A 668 36.18 16.15 29.56
C ARG A 668 35.27 14.95 29.36
N TYR A 669 34.07 14.95 29.96
CA TYR A 669 33.06 13.91 29.71
C TYR A 669 32.49 13.99 28.28
N GLY A 670 32.31 15.19 27.73
CA GLY A 670 31.85 15.42 26.37
C GLY A 670 32.82 14.83 25.35
N GLU A 671 34.12 15.05 25.52
CA GLU A 671 35.16 14.43 24.69
C GLU A 671 35.11 12.89 24.77
N ALA A 672 34.93 12.34 25.97
CA ALA A 672 34.72 10.91 26.16
C ALA A 672 33.47 10.38 25.41
N PHE A 673 32.32 11.06 25.50
CA PHE A 673 31.11 10.66 24.80
C PHE A 673 31.22 10.81 23.28
N ARG A 674 31.95 11.82 22.81
CA ARG A 674 32.27 11.97 21.39
C ARG A 674 33.07 10.76 20.88
N HIS A 675 34.09 10.32 21.61
CA HIS A 675 34.84 9.11 21.25
C HIS A 675 33.96 7.85 21.21
N VAL A 676 33.05 7.68 22.18
CA VAL A 676 32.09 6.56 22.18
C VAL A 676 31.16 6.62 20.95
N HIS A 677 30.72 7.81 20.56
CA HIS A 677 29.93 8.01 19.35
C HIS A 677 30.71 7.65 18.08
N GLU A 678 31.93 8.14 17.95
CA GLU A 678 32.82 7.83 16.81
C GLU A 678 33.12 6.33 16.70
N LEU A 679 33.38 5.66 17.84
CA LEU A 679 33.57 4.21 17.90
C LEU A 679 32.35 3.46 17.35
N ARG A 680 31.13 3.83 17.78
CA ARG A 680 29.88 3.22 17.30
C ARG A 680 29.67 3.45 15.80
N ALA A 681 29.95 4.64 15.30
CA ALA A 681 29.83 4.97 13.88
C ALA A 681 30.80 4.15 13.01
N ARG A 682 32.08 4.07 13.42
CA ARG A 682 33.10 3.27 12.71
C ARG A 682 32.77 1.77 12.74
N ALA A 683 32.25 1.27 13.86
CA ALA A 683 31.83 -0.14 13.99
C ALA A 683 30.69 -0.49 13.03
N ARG A 684 29.66 0.37 12.93
CA ARG A 684 28.55 0.16 11.97
C ARG A 684 29.01 0.20 10.53
N ARG A 685 29.92 1.12 10.18
CA ARG A 685 30.49 1.20 8.83
C ARG A 685 31.26 -0.07 8.48
N ALA A 686 32.12 -0.56 9.37
CA ALA A 686 32.88 -1.79 9.16
C ALA A 686 31.96 -3.01 9.01
N ALA A 687 30.93 -3.14 9.86
CA ALA A 687 29.97 -4.24 9.78
C ALA A 687 29.20 -4.23 8.45
N ARG A 688 28.74 -3.06 7.98
CA ARG A 688 28.04 -2.92 6.70
C ARG A 688 28.94 -3.34 5.53
N LEU A 689 30.15 -2.80 5.46
CA LEU A 689 31.10 -3.13 4.40
C LEU A 689 31.50 -4.62 4.41
N ALA A 690 31.52 -5.25 5.58
CA ALA A 690 31.79 -6.68 5.71
C ALA A 690 30.69 -7.52 5.06
N GLU A 691 29.43 -7.24 5.35
CA GLU A 691 28.27 -7.92 4.75
C GLU A 691 28.19 -7.68 3.24
N GLU A 692 28.35 -6.43 2.79
CA GLU A 692 28.34 -6.07 1.37
C GLU A 692 29.46 -6.79 0.60
N THR A 693 30.68 -6.80 1.14
CA THR A 693 31.83 -7.47 0.51
C THR A 693 31.67 -8.99 0.51
N ALA A 694 31.14 -9.58 1.59
CA ALA A 694 30.89 -11.02 1.67
C ALA A 694 29.82 -11.48 0.68
N ALA A 695 28.76 -10.69 0.49
CA ALA A 695 27.72 -10.96 -0.49
C ALA A 695 28.27 -10.92 -1.93
N LEU A 696 29.08 -9.91 -2.26
CA LEU A 696 29.74 -9.81 -3.57
C LEU A 696 30.69 -10.97 -3.84
N LEU A 697 31.52 -11.34 -2.87
CA LEU A 697 32.43 -12.48 -2.96
C LEU A 697 31.66 -13.79 -3.16
N THR A 698 30.63 -14.03 -2.35
CA THR A 698 29.81 -15.25 -2.44
C THR A 698 29.11 -15.33 -3.79
N GLY A 699 28.49 -14.23 -4.24
CA GLY A 699 27.81 -14.17 -5.54
C GLY A 699 28.75 -14.36 -6.72
N GLY A 700 29.95 -13.78 -6.69
CA GLY A 700 30.94 -13.96 -7.75
C GLY A 700 31.51 -15.39 -7.80
N LEU A 701 31.78 -16.00 -6.64
CA LEU A 701 32.29 -17.37 -6.55
C LEU A 701 31.25 -18.41 -6.96
N THR A 702 30.02 -18.32 -6.46
CA THR A 702 28.93 -19.24 -6.85
C THR A 702 28.50 -19.02 -8.29
N GLY A 703 28.72 -17.81 -8.80
CA GLY A 703 28.42 -17.40 -10.16
C GLY A 703 29.47 -17.72 -11.22
N GLY A 704 30.67 -18.16 -10.83
CA GLY A 704 31.78 -18.41 -11.75
C GLY A 704 32.46 -17.14 -12.30
N ALA A 705 32.00 -15.95 -11.91
CA ALA A 705 32.63 -14.67 -12.27
C ALA A 705 33.88 -14.38 -11.42
N LEU A 706 34.03 -15.03 -10.26
CA LEU A 706 35.26 -15.07 -9.47
C LEU A 706 35.71 -16.52 -9.32
N ILE A 707 37.02 -16.74 -9.39
CA ILE A 707 37.63 -18.07 -9.20
C ILE A 707 38.46 -18.03 -7.90
N PRO A 708 38.36 -19.06 -7.04
CA PRO A 708 39.24 -19.18 -5.87
C PRO A 708 40.72 -19.16 -6.29
N ALA A 709 41.58 -18.52 -5.49
CA ALA A 709 43.02 -18.61 -5.70
C ALA A 709 43.49 -20.07 -5.56
N GLU A 710 44.43 -20.50 -6.41
CA GLU A 710 44.99 -21.86 -6.39
C GLU A 710 45.70 -22.23 -5.07
N ALA A 711 46.09 -21.22 -4.28
CA ALA A 711 46.57 -21.39 -2.91
C ALA A 711 45.98 -20.29 -2.01
N LEU A 712 45.24 -20.69 -0.98
CA LEU A 712 44.91 -19.80 0.13
C LEU A 712 46.21 -19.55 0.92
N PRO A 713 46.60 -18.29 1.21
CA PRO A 713 47.69 -18.05 2.15
C PRO A 713 47.33 -18.72 3.49
N PRO A 714 48.30 -19.33 4.20
CA PRO A 714 48.03 -19.96 5.48
C PRO A 714 47.34 -18.93 6.38
N ALA A 715 46.23 -19.34 7.01
CA ALA A 715 45.51 -18.50 7.95
C ALA A 715 46.52 -18.00 8.99
N ASP A 716 46.74 -16.69 9.01
CA ASP A 716 47.67 -16.05 9.93
C ASP A 716 47.10 -16.28 11.34
N THR A 717 47.67 -17.25 12.05
CA THR A 717 47.37 -17.50 13.46
C THR A 717 47.98 -16.34 14.24
N GLY A 718 47.23 -15.24 14.35
CA GLY A 718 47.57 -14.11 15.22
C GLY A 718 47.76 -14.57 16.68
N PRO A 719 48.54 -13.82 17.48
CA PRO A 719 49.06 -14.30 18.76
C PRO A 719 47.95 -14.52 19.80
N ALA A 720 48.14 -15.58 20.58
CA ALA A 720 47.26 -16.05 21.66
C ALA A 720 47.09 -15.06 22.82
#